data_AF-A0A9E4MR78-F1
#
_entry.id   AF-A0A9E4MR78-F1
#
_cell.length_a   1.000
_cell.length_b   1.000
_cell.length_c   1.000
_cell.angle_alpha   90.00
_cell.angle_beta   90.00
_cell.angle_gamma   90.00
#
_symmetry.space_group_name_H-M   'P 1'
#
loop_
_entity.id
_entity.type
_entity.pdbx_description
1 polymer ?
#
loop_
_entity_poly.entity_id
_entity_poly.type
_entity_poly.pdbx_seq_one_letter_code
_entity_poly.pdbx_strand_id
1 'polypeptide(L)'
;MLSPEVAPVPAAPQPPAAAAARTRKLTGAKPRYASFAARLRALLRGNGSGRRHALWGEDGERHFRGPVSWLLGRDLLTYMKSISLYSSNGNELDHRDWMPASVIDLSAELEPRASQSPESEAFWFDYLADSGDGQMAMYSLAYLLLGDLFREGKDLSLGASEGAERLCRGRFLFTGGDTAYHVADRATVAERFAAPFDWALADREREGTLAVDGRPRYLFAIPGNHDYYDALLGFNHLIRANGSEFDTRPLVADFERKQDASYAVMKLPFGWWFWGLDTQNGRIDWRQKRFVLDLCAKTRPKRLIVATPEPTTVFERVNRQATAPFAALGLERPFLDDGHVPEPDSIHLDIAGDVHHYARHDVPDVPNYASVVSGGGGAFLHPTHTRLASRATASDTASPGRSWPRPAQVIYPSAAESCRRTNLRLLCPWRIFRGGYVWLIGAVCAAIIYFGAAVAPHTRGLSTALGEGLSRLGTEAPAWLGAPRRDLSVFRQLAPAVVPPSPFASEEAQVSQPSGTALPAELPAAVVLIAGLGGVFALSRTPRRLARFEVVKLRRYGPPGLCLLASLVVLALLYRFLGGVHEDPKRYGFPNSVMLLCFALPLPAAWFWVSGYVAMLPKQAKYRAVTWVDYWPVWIAMGTGLLSAAFGLTNYGVHAIAQTLADIMFLLTVLFLGIGPAGLGFFQAGAGRRWPACVGFGALGLFLGALQLTIPLLLALDGSLWRTAGVLAFALLATGAAAAWFVTLGRDKHLFALWLLAGALVAWGTIRSPAAYEVSFLRLGIAFVTGGMFTCIWFGWYLASTLAFGGHNNEAGGAAHLDRFRHFIRFKLEPDRLTGYVIGLERPSTDGQQLRPHLVDVFQLTPGRADPRPESPHSTGA
;
A
#
# COMPACT_ATOMS: atom_id res chain seq x y z
N MET A 1 -67.97 -59.19 7.72
CA MET A 1 -67.01 -60.30 7.77
C MET A 1 -66.67 -60.68 6.34
N LEU A 2 -65.61 -60.10 5.80
CA LEU A 2 -65.03 -60.51 4.51
C LEU A 2 -63.51 -60.57 4.72
N SER A 3 -62.98 -61.72 4.32
CA SER A 3 -61.67 -62.28 4.62
C SER A 3 -60.48 -61.47 4.06
N PRO A 4 -59.26 -61.66 4.60
CA PRO A 4 -58.12 -60.82 4.26
C PRO A 4 -57.48 -61.26 2.94
N GLU A 5 -57.35 -60.31 2.03
CA GLU A 5 -56.65 -60.46 0.75
C GLU A 5 -55.15 -60.23 0.96
N VAL A 6 -54.34 -61.15 0.44
CA VAL A 6 -52.88 -61.17 0.52
C VAL A 6 -52.30 -60.01 -0.30
N ALA A 7 -51.62 -59.08 0.37
CA ALA A 7 -50.93 -57.98 -0.29
C ALA A 7 -49.60 -58.45 -0.92
N PRO A 8 -49.28 -58.04 -2.17
CA PRO A 8 -48.03 -58.39 -2.84
C PRO A 8 -46.85 -57.57 -2.33
N VAL A 9 -45.68 -58.21 -2.34
CA VAL A 9 -44.36 -57.67 -1.98
C VAL A 9 -44.03 -56.43 -2.83
N PRO A 10 -43.64 -55.28 -2.24
CA PRO A 10 -43.25 -54.11 -3.00
C PRO A 10 -41.89 -54.33 -3.68
N ALA A 11 -41.85 -54.11 -4.99
CA ALA A 11 -40.64 -54.17 -5.81
C ALA A 11 -39.60 -53.14 -5.34
N ALA A 12 -38.33 -53.53 -5.38
CA ALA A 12 -37.20 -52.67 -5.09
C ALA A 12 -37.20 -51.42 -6.00
N PRO A 13 -36.88 -50.21 -5.48
CA PRO A 13 -36.82 -49.02 -6.30
C PRO A 13 -35.67 -49.14 -7.30
N GLN A 14 -35.99 -49.00 -8.60
CA GLN A 14 -34.98 -48.85 -9.64
C GLN A 14 -34.13 -47.59 -9.37
N PRO A 15 -32.81 -47.64 -9.61
CA PRO A 15 -31.97 -46.46 -9.50
C PRO A 15 -32.40 -45.44 -10.56
N PRO A 16 -32.54 -44.14 -10.22
CA PRO A 16 -32.87 -43.13 -11.21
C PRO A 16 -31.74 -43.03 -12.24
N ALA A 17 -32.12 -43.08 -13.51
CA ALA A 17 -31.23 -42.84 -14.63
C ALA A 17 -30.47 -41.52 -14.41
N ALA A 18 -29.15 -41.60 -14.33
CA ALA A 18 -28.24 -40.47 -14.25
C ALA A 18 -28.30 -39.64 -15.55
N ALA A 19 -29.32 -38.79 -15.65
CA ALA A 19 -29.38 -37.74 -16.65
C ALA A 19 -28.37 -36.66 -16.24
N ALA A 20 -27.33 -36.51 -17.07
CA ALA A 20 -26.36 -35.44 -17.01
C ALA A 20 -27.06 -34.07 -16.87
N ALA A 21 -27.09 -33.54 -15.65
CA ALA A 21 -27.42 -32.16 -15.40
C ALA A 21 -26.24 -31.30 -15.86
N ARG A 22 -26.15 -31.09 -17.19
CA ARG A 22 -25.35 -30.03 -17.78
C ARG A 22 -25.78 -28.72 -17.12
N THR A 23 -24.86 -28.12 -16.38
CA THR A 23 -24.94 -26.76 -15.85
C THR A 23 -25.42 -25.83 -16.96
N ARG A 24 -26.65 -25.33 -16.82
CA ARG A 24 -27.28 -24.40 -17.76
C ARG A 24 -26.44 -23.11 -17.77
N LYS A 25 -25.72 -22.86 -18.87
CA LYS A 25 -24.92 -21.65 -19.11
C LYS A 25 -25.73 -20.38 -18.77
N LEU A 26 -25.20 -19.54 -17.90
CA LEU A 26 -25.75 -18.23 -17.54
C LEU A 26 -25.32 -17.19 -18.60
N THR A 27 -26.05 -17.11 -19.71
CA THR A 27 -25.92 -16.04 -20.71
C THR A 27 -27.08 -15.06 -20.57
N GLY A 28 -26.79 -13.80 -20.21
CA GLY A 28 -27.74 -12.70 -20.28
C GLY A 28 -27.05 -11.44 -20.79
N ALA A 29 -27.72 -10.66 -21.64
CA ALA A 29 -27.26 -9.39 -22.22
C ALA A 29 -27.64 -8.16 -21.34
N LYS A 30 -26.77 -7.14 -21.26
CA LYS A 30 -27.09 -5.85 -20.58
C LYS A 30 -28.19 -5.10 -21.33
N PRO A 31 -29.05 -4.34 -20.63
CA PRO A 31 -29.85 -3.31 -21.28
C PRO A 31 -28.96 -2.12 -21.71
N ARG A 32 -29.04 -1.75 -22.98
CA ARG A 32 -28.48 -0.48 -23.51
C ARG A 32 -29.34 0.69 -23.06
N TYR A 33 -28.70 1.77 -22.60
CA TYR A 33 -29.36 3.03 -22.26
C TYR A 33 -28.98 4.11 -23.26
N ALA A 34 -29.96 4.77 -23.85
CA ALA A 34 -29.74 5.79 -24.89
C ALA A 34 -29.01 7.06 -24.40
N SER A 35 -28.87 7.26 -23.07
CA SER A 35 -28.17 8.41 -22.49
C SER A 35 -27.77 8.20 -21.03
N PHE A 36 -26.86 9.03 -20.52
CA PHE A 36 -26.44 9.05 -19.11
C PHE A 36 -27.63 9.25 -18.15
N ALA A 37 -28.61 10.09 -18.54
CA ALA A 37 -29.81 10.33 -17.75
C ALA A 37 -30.77 9.12 -17.70
N ALA A 38 -30.80 8.28 -18.73
CA ALA A 38 -31.58 7.04 -18.75
C ALA A 38 -30.94 5.97 -17.85
N ARG A 39 -29.61 5.89 -17.84
CA ARG A 39 -28.84 5.02 -16.94
C ARG A 39 -29.03 5.41 -15.47
N LEU A 40 -29.02 6.70 -15.15
CA LEU A 40 -29.24 7.21 -13.80
C LEU A 40 -30.66 6.93 -13.30
N ARG A 41 -31.68 7.09 -14.16
CA ARG A 41 -33.07 6.76 -13.83
C ARG A 41 -33.30 5.27 -13.58
N ALA A 42 -32.62 4.39 -14.32
CA ALA A 42 -32.70 2.94 -14.12
C ALA A 42 -31.98 2.48 -12.84
N LEU A 43 -30.89 3.15 -12.46
CA LEU A 43 -30.18 2.92 -11.19
C LEU A 43 -31.03 3.30 -9.96
N LEU A 44 -31.84 4.35 -10.08
CA LEU A 44 -32.73 4.83 -9.02
C LEU A 44 -34.03 4.01 -8.90
N ARG A 45 -34.44 3.30 -9.96
CA ARG A 45 -35.58 2.38 -9.98
C ARG A 45 -35.08 0.94 -9.91
N GLY A 46 -34.52 0.56 -8.77
CA GLY A 46 -33.82 -0.72 -8.60
C GLY A 46 -34.65 -1.93 -9.02
N ASN A 47 -34.16 -2.67 -10.02
CA ASN A 47 -34.51 -4.06 -10.24
C ASN A 47 -33.22 -4.90 -10.28
N GLY A 48 -33.18 -5.93 -9.45
CA GLY A 48 -31.98 -6.66 -9.01
C GLY A 48 -31.24 -7.52 -10.05
N SER A 49 -31.40 -7.29 -11.35
CA SER A 49 -30.69 -8.05 -12.40
C SER A 49 -29.33 -7.44 -12.82
N GLY A 50 -29.04 -6.20 -12.40
CA GLY A 50 -27.86 -5.44 -12.84
C GLY A 50 -26.48 -5.94 -12.36
N ARG A 51 -26.40 -6.93 -11.47
CA ARG A 51 -25.11 -7.45 -10.97
C ARG A 51 -24.47 -8.54 -11.85
N ARG A 52 -25.22 -9.18 -12.75
CA ARG A 52 -24.74 -10.35 -13.51
C ARG A 52 -24.02 -10.04 -14.82
N HIS A 53 -23.99 -8.78 -15.26
CA HIS A 53 -23.41 -8.42 -16.55
C HIS A 53 -22.03 -7.75 -16.49
N ALA A 54 -21.38 -7.68 -15.33
CA ALA A 54 -20.15 -6.89 -15.18
C ALA A 54 -18.91 -7.50 -15.89
N LEU A 55 -18.96 -8.77 -16.31
CA LEU A 55 -17.78 -9.53 -16.77
C LEU A 55 -17.66 -9.72 -18.29
N TRP A 56 -18.72 -9.42 -19.07
CA TRP A 56 -18.74 -9.66 -20.53
C TRP A 56 -19.25 -8.42 -21.29
N GLY A 57 -18.60 -8.09 -22.41
CA GLY A 57 -18.98 -7.04 -23.35
C GLY A 57 -20.21 -7.42 -24.20
N GLU A 58 -20.75 -6.46 -24.93
CA GLU A 58 -22.00 -6.59 -25.72
C GLU A 58 -21.94 -7.71 -26.78
N ASP A 59 -20.74 -8.10 -27.20
CA ASP A 59 -20.50 -9.08 -28.28
C ASP A 59 -19.96 -10.44 -27.79
N GLY A 60 -19.91 -10.67 -26.48
CA GLY A 60 -19.26 -11.86 -25.89
C GLY A 60 -17.76 -11.72 -25.66
N GLU A 61 -17.17 -10.55 -25.95
CA GLU A 61 -15.77 -10.25 -25.64
C GLU A 61 -15.54 -10.04 -24.14
N ARG A 62 -14.44 -10.60 -23.62
CA ARG A 62 -14.02 -10.44 -22.22
C ARG A 62 -13.49 -9.04 -21.99
N HIS A 63 -13.97 -8.36 -20.97
CA HIS A 63 -13.43 -7.06 -20.59
C HIS A 63 -12.40 -7.21 -19.46
N PHE A 64 -11.12 -7.21 -19.81
CA PHE A 64 -10.02 -7.21 -18.84
C PHE A 64 -9.87 -5.82 -18.21
N ARG A 65 -10.22 -5.72 -16.93
CA ARG A 65 -9.92 -4.54 -16.11
C ARG A 65 -8.41 -4.43 -15.91
N GLY A 66 -7.92 -3.20 -16.05
CA GLY A 66 -6.55 -2.87 -15.67
C GLY A 66 -6.32 -3.02 -14.15
N PRO A 67 -5.06 -3.01 -13.73
CA PRO A 67 -4.72 -3.01 -12.30
C PRO A 67 -5.29 -1.79 -11.56
N VAL A 68 -5.44 -1.89 -10.24
CA VAL A 68 -6.05 -0.85 -9.41
C VAL A 68 -5.25 0.44 -9.41
N SER A 69 -5.94 1.57 -9.35
CA SER A 69 -5.27 2.87 -9.23
C SER A 69 -4.73 3.07 -7.81
N TRP A 70 -3.41 2.95 -7.64
CA TRP A 70 -2.70 3.06 -6.37
C TRP A 70 -2.50 4.51 -5.88
N LEU A 71 -2.59 5.51 -6.77
CA LEU A 71 -2.41 6.92 -6.43
C LEU A 71 -3.72 7.58 -5.98
N LEU A 72 -4.26 7.11 -4.85
CA LEU A 72 -5.54 7.58 -4.29
C LEU A 72 -6.70 7.47 -5.29
N GLY A 73 -6.77 6.35 -6.01
CA GLY A 73 -7.82 6.10 -6.99
C GLY A 73 -9.22 5.94 -6.39
N ARG A 74 -10.21 5.78 -7.28
CA ARG A 74 -11.63 5.61 -6.92
C ARG A 74 -11.86 4.46 -5.94
N ASP A 75 -11.20 3.34 -6.16
CA ASP A 75 -11.37 2.14 -5.33
C ASP A 75 -10.88 2.42 -3.90
N LEU A 76 -9.73 3.09 -3.73
CA LEU A 76 -9.23 3.47 -2.40
C LEU A 76 -10.19 4.41 -1.66
N LEU A 77 -10.76 5.41 -2.34
CA LEU A 77 -11.77 6.30 -1.73
C LEU A 77 -13.04 5.55 -1.33
N THR A 78 -13.44 4.58 -2.14
CA THR A 78 -14.61 3.72 -1.88
C THR A 78 -14.40 2.87 -0.63
N TYR A 79 -13.18 2.32 -0.47
CA TYR A 79 -12.81 1.46 0.64
C TYR A 79 -12.16 2.19 1.83
N MET A 80 -12.06 3.53 1.78
CA MET A 80 -11.41 4.34 2.82
C MET A 80 -12.01 4.07 4.20
N LYS A 81 -13.33 3.85 4.27
CA LYS A 81 -14.02 3.46 5.52
C LYS A 81 -13.48 2.12 6.06
N SER A 82 -13.43 1.08 5.23
CA SER A 82 -12.97 -0.25 5.65
C SER A 82 -11.50 -0.25 6.07
N ILE A 83 -10.65 0.41 5.29
CA ILE A 83 -9.23 0.60 5.61
C ILE A 83 -9.06 1.37 6.93
N SER A 84 -9.84 2.43 7.14
CA SER A 84 -9.78 3.23 8.37
C SER A 84 -10.23 2.42 9.58
N LEU A 85 -11.32 1.66 9.46
CA LEU A 85 -11.83 0.79 10.54
C LEU A 85 -10.83 -0.31 10.89
N TYR A 86 -10.22 -0.96 9.90
CA TYR A 86 -9.17 -1.94 10.16
C TYR A 86 -7.94 -1.30 10.81
N SER A 87 -7.49 -0.15 10.31
CA SER A 87 -6.35 0.56 10.89
C SER A 87 -6.61 1.03 12.33
N SER A 88 -7.86 1.31 12.72
CA SER A 88 -8.20 1.74 14.07
C SER A 88 -8.46 0.56 15.01
N ASN A 89 -9.21 -0.45 14.55
CA ASN A 89 -9.81 -1.48 15.40
C ASN A 89 -9.39 -2.91 15.04
N GLY A 90 -8.55 -3.13 14.03
CA GLY A 90 -8.19 -4.47 13.56
C GLY A 90 -7.51 -5.38 14.60
N ASN A 91 -6.99 -4.80 15.69
CA ASN A 91 -6.43 -5.56 16.81
C ASN A 91 -7.47 -6.01 17.84
N GLU A 92 -8.68 -5.44 17.81
CA GLU A 92 -9.76 -5.72 18.75
C GLU A 92 -10.78 -6.73 18.19
N LEU A 93 -10.80 -6.89 16.86
CA LEU A 93 -11.65 -7.84 16.16
C LEU A 93 -10.80 -8.99 15.63
N ASP A 94 -10.69 -10.08 16.39
CA ASP A 94 -10.04 -11.30 15.90
C ASP A 94 -11.05 -12.13 15.08
N HIS A 95 -11.02 -11.95 13.77
CA HIS A 95 -11.90 -12.66 12.83
C HIS A 95 -11.61 -14.16 12.75
N ARG A 96 -10.56 -14.64 13.41
CA ARG A 96 -10.17 -16.03 13.40
C ARG A 96 -10.79 -16.81 14.55
N ASP A 97 -11.41 -16.17 15.55
CA ASP A 97 -11.87 -16.79 16.82
C ASP A 97 -12.68 -18.10 16.69
N TRP A 98 -13.41 -18.27 15.60
CA TRP A 98 -14.22 -19.45 15.33
C TRP A 98 -13.51 -20.52 14.47
N MET A 99 -12.30 -20.26 13.96
CA MET A 99 -11.57 -21.12 13.03
C MET A 99 -10.90 -22.30 13.75
N PRO A 100 -11.23 -23.57 13.39
CA PRO A 100 -10.61 -24.74 13.97
C PRO A 100 -9.24 -25.04 13.33
N ALA A 101 -8.28 -25.47 14.15
CA ALA A 101 -6.97 -25.94 13.69
C ALA A 101 -7.05 -27.42 13.30
N SER A 102 -6.58 -27.79 12.11
CA SER A 102 -6.46 -29.20 11.71
C SER A 102 -5.24 -29.43 10.83
N VAL A 103 -4.71 -30.65 10.86
CA VAL A 103 -3.67 -31.08 9.92
C VAL A 103 -4.37 -31.61 8.68
N ILE A 104 -4.03 -31.05 7.53
CA ILE A 104 -4.51 -31.52 6.22
C ILE A 104 -3.53 -32.57 5.73
N ASP A 105 -4.00 -33.81 5.55
CA ASP A 105 -3.14 -34.91 5.11
C ASP A 105 -3.26 -35.12 3.60
N LEU A 106 -2.18 -34.80 2.88
CA LEU A 106 -2.03 -35.06 1.43
C LEU A 106 -0.92 -36.10 1.17
N SER A 107 -0.42 -36.78 2.20
CA SER A 107 0.71 -37.73 2.07
C SER A 107 0.37 -38.94 1.21
N ALA A 108 -0.90 -39.31 1.11
CA ALA A 108 -1.41 -40.43 0.31
C ALA A 108 -1.75 -40.05 -1.15
N GLU A 109 -1.60 -38.79 -1.56
CA GLU A 109 -1.99 -38.29 -2.91
C GLU A 109 -0.95 -38.60 -4.01
N LEU A 110 0.01 -39.51 -3.75
CA LEU A 110 0.96 -39.99 -4.75
C LEU A 110 0.24 -40.77 -5.86
N GLU A 111 0.79 -40.72 -7.09
CA GLU A 111 0.26 -41.55 -8.17
C GLU A 111 0.27 -43.03 -7.80
N PRO A 112 -0.81 -43.80 -8.10
CA PRO A 112 -0.73 -45.25 -8.04
C PRO A 112 0.34 -45.71 -9.04
N ARG A 113 1.36 -46.43 -8.55
CA ARG A 113 2.46 -47.08 -9.27
C ARG A 113 2.11 -47.44 -10.73
N ALA A 114 2.52 -46.60 -11.68
CA ALA A 114 2.46 -46.92 -13.11
C ALA A 114 3.86 -47.03 -13.76
N SER A 115 4.93 -46.60 -13.11
CA SER A 115 6.29 -46.70 -13.63
C SER A 115 7.16 -47.64 -12.80
N GLN A 116 7.79 -48.62 -13.45
CA GLN A 116 8.70 -49.62 -12.86
C GLN A 116 10.07 -49.04 -12.42
N SER A 117 10.15 -47.73 -12.16
CA SER A 117 11.37 -47.05 -11.72
C SER A 117 11.08 -46.24 -10.43
N PRO A 118 11.82 -46.47 -9.33
CA PRO A 118 11.75 -45.67 -8.10
C PRO A 118 12.20 -44.20 -8.28
N GLU A 119 12.82 -43.84 -9.40
CA GLU A 119 13.39 -42.52 -9.65
C GLU A 119 12.40 -41.50 -10.27
N SER A 120 11.15 -41.90 -10.54
CA SER A 120 10.11 -41.05 -11.14
C SER A 120 9.01 -40.58 -10.18
N GLU A 121 9.07 -40.94 -8.89
CA GLU A 121 8.07 -40.53 -7.90
C GLU A 121 8.32 -39.08 -7.42
N ALA A 122 7.64 -38.11 -8.03
CA ALA A 122 7.68 -36.71 -7.62
C ALA A 122 6.29 -36.13 -7.38
N PHE A 123 6.16 -35.28 -6.37
CA PHE A 123 4.93 -34.56 -6.08
C PHE A 123 5.08 -33.09 -6.48
N TRP A 124 4.11 -32.55 -7.22
CA TRP A 124 4.19 -31.18 -7.73
C TRP A 124 3.18 -30.26 -7.04
N PHE A 125 3.58 -29.03 -6.75
CA PHE A 125 2.65 -27.97 -6.33
C PHE A 125 3.07 -26.61 -6.88
N ASP A 126 2.12 -25.69 -6.99
CA ASP A 126 2.36 -24.33 -7.49
C ASP A 126 2.20 -23.31 -6.35
N TYR A 127 3.03 -22.25 -6.37
CA TYR A 127 2.98 -21.14 -5.42
C TYR A 127 2.84 -19.80 -6.15
N LEU A 128 1.93 -18.96 -5.67
CA LEU A 128 1.63 -17.62 -6.18
C LEU A 128 1.39 -16.68 -4.99
N ALA A 129 1.73 -15.40 -5.05
CA ALA A 129 1.31 -14.42 -4.04
C ALA A 129 1.06 -13.04 -4.68
N ASP A 130 0.38 -12.13 -3.96
CA ASP A 130 0.12 -10.75 -4.40
C ASP A 130 -0.65 -10.72 -5.72
N SER A 131 -1.83 -11.33 -5.68
CA SER A 131 -2.66 -11.64 -6.83
C SER A 131 -3.86 -10.69 -6.92
N GLY A 132 -4.69 -10.83 -7.95
CA GLY A 132 -5.96 -10.08 -8.04
C GLY A 132 -5.83 -8.56 -8.15
N ASP A 133 -4.71 -8.04 -8.66
CA ASP A 133 -4.58 -6.63 -9.06
C ASP A 133 -5.05 -6.43 -10.52
N GLY A 134 -4.25 -6.79 -11.52
CA GLY A 134 -4.65 -6.71 -12.94
C GLY A 134 -5.23 -8.01 -13.49
N GLN A 135 -6.43 -7.99 -14.08
CA GLN A 135 -7.09 -9.21 -14.59
C GLN A 135 -6.30 -9.88 -15.73
N MET A 136 -5.64 -9.11 -16.60
CA MET A 136 -4.85 -9.67 -17.70
C MET A 136 -3.62 -10.45 -17.18
N ALA A 137 -2.95 -9.91 -16.16
CA ALA A 137 -1.84 -10.58 -15.49
C ALA A 137 -2.32 -11.88 -14.80
N MET A 138 -3.43 -11.79 -14.06
CA MET A 138 -4.03 -12.96 -13.41
C MET A 138 -4.44 -14.04 -14.38
N TYR A 139 -5.09 -13.68 -15.49
CA TYR A 139 -5.48 -14.63 -16.53
C TYR A 139 -4.27 -15.30 -17.16
N SER A 140 -3.23 -14.52 -17.48
CA SER A 140 -2.02 -15.07 -18.09
C SER A 140 -1.34 -16.09 -17.17
N LEU A 141 -1.25 -15.79 -15.87
CA LEU A 141 -0.68 -16.71 -14.89
C LEU A 141 -1.58 -17.93 -14.65
N ALA A 142 -2.89 -17.73 -14.53
CA ALA A 142 -3.86 -18.82 -14.41
C ALA A 142 -3.78 -19.78 -15.61
N TYR A 143 -3.66 -19.25 -16.83
CA TYR A 143 -3.49 -20.04 -18.03
C TYR A 143 -2.27 -20.96 -17.95
N LEU A 144 -1.13 -20.46 -17.45
CA LEU A 144 0.08 -21.28 -17.25
C LEU A 144 -0.08 -22.30 -16.10
N LEU A 145 -0.71 -21.90 -14.99
CA LEU A 145 -0.92 -22.73 -13.80
C LEU A 145 -1.86 -23.93 -14.03
N LEU A 146 -2.76 -23.83 -15.01
CA LEU A 146 -3.76 -24.88 -15.30
C LEU A 146 -3.20 -26.09 -16.08
N GLY A 147 -1.97 -26.00 -16.61
CA GLY A 147 -1.39 -27.11 -17.36
C GLY A 147 0.10 -27.29 -17.18
N ASP A 148 0.59 -28.34 -17.85
CA ASP A 148 2.00 -28.68 -17.88
C ASP A 148 2.77 -27.68 -18.75
N LEU A 149 4.05 -27.55 -18.45
CA LEU A 149 5.01 -26.80 -19.25
C LEU A 149 6.13 -27.74 -19.66
N PHE A 150 6.74 -27.48 -20.81
CA PHE A 150 7.86 -28.29 -21.31
C PHE A 150 9.07 -27.39 -21.44
N ARG A 151 10.17 -27.81 -20.83
CA ARG A 151 11.40 -27.02 -20.70
C ARG A 151 12.44 -27.49 -21.70
N GLU A 152 12.95 -26.54 -22.46
CA GLU A 152 14.12 -26.67 -23.32
C GLU A 152 15.13 -25.57 -22.95
N GLY A 153 16.14 -25.93 -22.16
CA GLY A 153 17.09 -24.95 -21.61
C GLY A 153 16.38 -23.94 -20.68
N LYS A 154 16.27 -22.68 -21.13
CA LYS A 154 15.56 -21.59 -20.42
C LYS A 154 14.17 -21.31 -20.97
N ASP A 155 13.85 -21.81 -22.16
CA ASP A 155 12.56 -21.59 -22.79
C ASP A 155 11.53 -22.59 -22.26
N LEU A 156 10.29 -22.12 -22.15
CA LEU A 156 9.15 -22.93 -21.71
C LEU A 156 8.07 -22.90 -22.79
N SER A 157 7.64 -24.07 -23.22
CA SER A 157 6.54 -24.24 -24.17
C SER A 157 5.31 -24.85 -23.50
N LEU A 158 4.16 -24.62 -24.11
CA LEU A 158 2.86 -25.16 -23.67
C LEU A 158 2.60 -26.58 -24.22
N GLY A 159 3.33 -26.97 -25.28
CA GLY A 159 3.17 -28.25 -25.97
C GLY A 159 4.43 -29.10 -25.83
N ALA A 160 4.24 -30.42 -25.81
CA ALA A 160 5.34 -31.36 -25.75
C ALA A 160 6.22 -31.26 -27.00
N SER A 161 7.52 -31.30 -26.80
CA SER A 161 8.55 -31.40 -27.83
C SER A 161 9.54 -32.50 -27.47
N GLU A 162 10.18 -33.08 -28.49
CA GLU A 162 11.07 -34.23 -28.32
C GLU A 162 12.31 -33.82 -27.53
N GLY A 163 12.54 -34.46 -26.37
CA GLY A 163 13.66 -34.16 -25.48
C GLY A 163 13.42 -33.06 -24.43
N ALA A 164 12.25 -32.42 -24.40
CA ALA A 164 11.93 -31.41 -23.40
C ALA A 164 11.58 -32.02 -22.03
N GLU A 165 12.07 -31.40 -20.95
CA GLU A 165 11.72 -31.79 -19.58
C GLU A 165 10.29 -31.34 -19.26
N ARG A 166 9.40 -32.29 -18.95
CA ARG A 166 8.01 -31.97 -18.56
C ARG A 166 7.96 -31.48 -17.11
N LEU A 167 7.43 -30.27 -16.93
CA LEU A 167 7.11 -29.67 -15.64
C LEU A 167 5.62 -29.83 -15.35
N CYS A 168 5.26 -30.92 -14.67
CA CYS A 168 3.88 -31.27 -14.36
C CYS A 168 3.17 -30.18 -13.56
N ARG A 169 1.91 -29.90 -13.89
CA ARG A 169 1.05 -29.00 -13.12
C ARG A 169 0.95 -29.41 -11.66
N GLY A 170 0.87 -28.44 -10.76
CA GLY A 170 0.79 -28.71 -9.32
C GLY A 170 -0.53 -29.37 -8.91
N ARG A 171 -0.47 -30.34 -7.99
CA ARG A 171 -1.64 -30.98 -7.34
C ARG A 171 -2.43 -29.99 -6.47
N PHE A 172 -1.76 -28.94 -5.98
CA PHE A 172 -2.42 -27.79 -5.38
C PHE A 172 -1.75 -26.48 -5.82
N LEU A 173 -2.51 -25.40 -5.72
CA LEU A 173 -2.03 -24.03 -5.78
C LEU A 173 -2.08 -23.44 -4.37
N PHE A 174 -0.97 -22.87 -3.91
CA PHE A 174 -0.90 -22.14 -2.66
C PHE A 174 -0.79 -20.63 -2.93
N THR A 175 -1.72 -19.84 -2.39
CA THR A 175 -1.67 -18.37 -2.49
C THR A 175 -1.09 -17.73 -1.22
N GLY A 176 0.09 -17.16 -1.32
CA GLY A 176 0.91 -16.68 -0.21
C GLY A 176 0.58 -15.30 0.38
N GLY A 177 -0.68 -14.87 0.33
CA GLY A 177 -1.09 -13.53 0.77
C GLY A 177 -1.62 -12.66 -0.36
N ASP A 178 -2.41 -11.65 0.03
CA ASP A 178 -3.03 -10.64 -0.81
C ASP A 178 -3.73 -11.23 -2.04
N THR A 179 -4.91 -11.82 -1.79
CA THR A 179 -5.68 -12.53 -2.82
C THR A 179 -6.29 -11.60 -3.87
N ALA A 180 -6.56 -10.34 -3.50
CA ALA A 180 -6.97 -9.29 -4.44
C ALA A 180 -6.78 -7.87 -3.88
N TYR A 181 -6.80 -6.88 -4.78
CA TYR A 181 -6.57 -5.46 -4.45
C TYR A 181 -7.74 -4.54 -4.85
N HIS A 182 -7.98 -3.41 -4.18
CA HIS A 182 -7.30 -2.87 -2.98
C HIS A 182 -7.79 -3.50 -1.68
N VAL A 183 -8.99 -4.08 -1.69
CA VAL A 183 -9.59 -4.81 -0.57
C VAL A 183 -10.04 -6.13 -1.15
N ALA A 184 -9.59 -7.25 -0.58
CA ALA A 184 -10.00 -8.57 -1.05
C ALA A 184 -11.39 -8.96 -0.51
N ASP A 185 -12.40 -8.13 -0.81
CA ASP A 185 -13.78 -8.44 -0.53
C ASP A 185 -14.30 -9.54 -1.48
N ARG A 186 -15.47 -10.10 -1.15
CA ARG A 186 -16.07 -11.19 -1.94
C ARG A 186 -16.21 -10.85 -3.43
N ALA A 187 -16.55 -9.60 -3.77
CA ALA A 187 -16.77 -9.20 -5.16
C ALA A 187 -15.44 -9.06 -5.91
N THR A 188 -14.44 -8.48 -5.25
CA THR A 188 -13.11 -8.21 -5.81
C THR A 188 -12.35 -9.51 -6.03
N VAL A 189 -12.41 -10.45 -5.08
CA VAL A 189 -11.82 -11.79 -5.27
C VAL A 189 -12.51 -12.54 -6.40
N ALA A 190 -13.86 -12.54 -6.43
CA ALA A 190 -14.62 -13.17 -7.51
C ALA A 190 -14.25 -12.59 -8.90
N GLU A 191 -14.11 -11.27 -8.98
CA GLU A 191 -13.86 -10.58 -10.23
C GLU A 191 -12.39 -10.62 -10.67
N ARG A 192 -11.44 -10.37 -9.77
CA ARG A 192 -10.03 -10.16 -10.10
C ARG A 192 -9.15 -11.40 -9.96
N PHE A 193 -9.57 -12.38 -9.17
CA PHE A 193 -8.84 -13.64 -9.01
C PHE A 193 -9.55 -14.79 -9.73
N ALA A 194 -10.79 -15.08 -9.31
CA ALA A 194 -11.57 -16.23 -9.74
C ALA A 194 -11.95 -16.20 -11.23
N ALA A 195 -12.57 -15.11 -11.71
CA ALA A 195 -13.00 -15.02 -13.11
C ALA A 195 -11.84 -15.20 -14.12
N PRO A 196 -10.63 -14.64 -13.91
CA PRO A 196 -9.46 -14.95 -14.73
C PRO A 196 -9.08 -16.44 -14.81
N PHE A 197 -9.21 -17.20 -13.71
CA PHE A 197 -9.01 -18.65 -13.72
C PHE A 197 -10.11 -19.36 -14.52
N ASP A 198 -11.38 -18.99 -14.33
CA ASP A 198 -12.50 -19.56 -15.10
C ASP A 198 -12.33 -19.32 -16.61
N TRP A 199 -11.88 -18.12 -16.99
CA TRP A 199 -11.59 -17.76 -18.38
C TRP A 199 -10.44 -18.58 -18.95
N ALA A 200 -9.35 -18.72 -18.20
CA ALA A 200 -8.19 -19.50 -18.61
C ALA A 200 -8.55 -20.99 -18.75
N LEU A 201 -9.36 -21.53 -17.84
CA LEU A 201 -9.86 -22.90 -17.92
C LEU A 201 -10.67 -23.12 -19.19
N ALA A 202 -11.68 -22.28 -19.42
CA ALA A 202 -12.54 -22.37 -20.60
C ALA A 202 -11.76 -22.26 -21.92
N ASP A 203 -10.66 -21.48 -21.94
CA ASP A 203 -9.77 -21.40 -23.10
C ASP A 203 -8.99 -22.69 -23.33
N ARG A 204 -8.35 -23.20 -22.28
CA ARG A 204 -7.56 -24.43 -22.38
C ARG A 204 -8.43 -25.65 -22.71
N GLU A 205 -9.67 -25.69 -22.21
CA GLU A 205 -10.66 -26.71 -22.60
C GLU A 205 -11.00 -26.61 -24.09
N ARG A 206 -11.34 -25.42 -24.58
CA ARG A 206 -11.65 -25.19 -26.00
C ARG A 206 -10.48 -25.55 -26.91
N GLU A 207 -9.26 -25.26 -26.46
CA GLU A 207 -8.02 -25.49 -27.20
C GLU A 207 -7.52 -26.94 -27.09
N GLY A 208 -8.14 -27.77 -26.25
CA GLY A 208 -7.70 -29.15 -26.01
C GLY A 208 -6.33 -29.25 -25.32
N THR A 209 -5.88 -28.17 -24.67
CA THR A 209 -4.57 -28.09 -23.99
C THR A 209 -4.65 -28.32 -22.49
N LEU A 210 -5.83 -28.68 -21.97
CA LEU A 210 -6.00 -29.00 -20.56
C LEU A 210 -5.39 -30.37 -20.24
N ALA A 211 -4.45 -30.41 -19.32
CA ALA A 211 -3.87 -31.67 -18.85
C ALA A 211 -4.82 -32.34 -17.85
N VAL A 212 -5.92 -32.97 -18.29
CA VAL A 212 -6.87 -33.63 -17.39
C VAL A 212 -6.34 -35.01 -16.98
N ASP A 213 -5.90 -35.16 -15.73
CA ASP A 213 -5.61 -36.45 -15.09
C ASP A 213 -6.81 -37.01 -14.30
N GLY A 214 -7.95 -36.31 -14.32
CA GLY A 214 -9.21 -36.72 -13.67
C GLY A 214 -9.20 -36.62 -12.15
N ARG A 215 -8.11 -36.16 -11.55
CA ARG A 215 -7.95 -36.06 -10.09
C ARG A 215 -8.24 -34.63 -9.61
N PRO A 216 -8.79 -34.46 -8.39
CA PRO A 216 -9.03 -33.13 -7.85
C PRO A 216 -7.71 -32.39 -7.61
N ARG A 217 -7.74 -31.07 -7.79
CA ARG A 217 -6.69 -30.14 -7.36
C ARG A 217 -7.20 -29.26 -6.24
N TYR A 218 -6.31 -28.78 -5.38
CA TYR A 218 -6.69 -27.99 -4.21
C TYR A 218 -6.20 -26.55 -4.28
N LEU A 219 -6.98 -25.62 -3.73
CA LEU A 219 -6.58 -24.25 -3.49
C LEU A 219 -6.39 -24.02 -2.00
N PHE A 220 -5.18 -23.62 -1.61
CA PHE A 220 -4.81 -23.24 -0.25
C PHE A 220 -4.31 -21.80 -0.23
N ALA A 221 -4.43 -21.14 0.91
CA ALA A 221 -4.03 -19.74 1.03
C ALA A 221 -3.68 -19.32 2.45
N ILE A 222 -2.95 -18.22 2.57
CA ILE A 222 -2.85 -17.40 3.79
C ILE A 222 -3.25 -15.96 3.47
N PRO A 223 -3.80 -15.20 4.41
CA PRO A 223 -4.18 -13.81 4.17
C PRO A 223 -2.97 -12.87 4.28
N GLY A 224 -2.94 -11.84 3.44
CA GLY A 224 -2.10 -10.65 3.56
C GLY A 224 -2.89 -9.43 4.05
N ASN A 225 -2.27 -8.25 4.12
CA ASN A 225 -2.91 -7.03 4.63
C ASN A 225 -4.17 -6.64 3.86
N HIS A 226 -4.22 -6.88 2.55
CA HIS A 226 -5.36 -6.50 1.72
C HIS A 226 -6.57 -7.42 1.92
N ASP A 227 -6.37 -8.64 2.42
CA ASP A 227 -7.44 -9.57 2.81
C ASP A 227 -8.12 -9.16 4.11
N TYR A 228 -7.36 -8.55 5.02
CA TYR A 228 -7.85 -8.13 6.33
C TYR A 228 -8.74 -6.87 6.29
N TYR A 229 -8.65 -6.06 5.23
CA TYR A 229 -9.47 -4.85 5.11
C TYR A 229 -10.98 -5.13 5.01
N ASP A 230 -11.39 -6.34 4.61
CA ASP A 230 -12.79 -6.82 4.66
C ASP A 230 -13.01 -7.91 5.71
N ALA A 231 -12.23 -7.87 6.80
CA ALA A 231 -12.38 -8.83 7.92
C ALA A 231 -12.28 -10.31 7.48
N LEU A 232 -11.47 -10.60 6.45
CA LEU A 232 -11.28 -11.92 5.84
C LEU A 232 -12.55 -12.52 5.19
N LEU A 233 -13.61 -11.76 4.95
CA LEU A 233 -14.85 -12.32 4.36
C LEU A 233 -14.64 -12.83 2.93
N GLY A 234 -13.98 -12.04 2.06
CA GLY A 234 -13.65 -12.46 0.70
C GLY A 234 -12.67 -13.63 0.66
N PHE A 235 -11.61 -13.56 1.48
CA PHE A 235 -10.64 -14.65 1.67
C PHE A 235 -11.33 -15.96 2.10
N ASN A 236 -12.17 -15.92 3.13
CA ASN A 236 -12.88 -17.10 3.63
C ASN A 236 -13.80 -17.71 2.56
N HIS A 237 -14.43 -16.87 1.73
CA HIS A 237 -15.21 -17.37 0.61
C HIS A 237 -14.34 -18.11 -0.40
N LEU A 238 -13.14 -17.61 -0.71
CA LEU A 238 -12.22 -18.20 -1.67
C LEU A 238 -11.74 -19.59 -1.26
N ILE A 239 -11.35 -19.76 0.01
CA ILE A 239 -10.58 -20.94 0.43
C ILE A 239 -11.31 -21.91 1.36
N ARG A 240 -12.37 -21.49 2.08
CA ARG A 240 -12.93 -22.34 3.12
C ARG A 240 -13.63 -23.56 2.53
N ALA A 241 -13.35 -24.72 3.14
CA ALA A 241 -14.05 -25.95 2.85
C ALA A 241 -15.55 -25.74 3.01
N ASN A 242 -16.29 -26.36 2.12
CA ASN A 242 -17.69 -26.07 1.99
C ASN A 242 -18.52 -26.94 2.95
N GLY A 243 -19.00 -26.34 4.04
CA GLY A 243 -19.79 -27.05 5.04
C GLY A 243 -21.29 -27.15 4.74
N SER A 244 -21.76 -26.61 3.61
CA SER A 244 -23.20 -26.58 3.27
C SER A 244 -23.46 -27.14 1.87
N GLU A 245 -24.39 -28.10 1.77
CA GLU A 245 -24.89 -28.64 0.51
C GLU A 245 -25.55 -27.56 -0.39
N PHE A 246 -25.95 -26.42 0.19
CA PHE A 246 -26.56 -25.29 -0.53
C PHE A 246 -25.55 -24.29 -1.08
N ASP A 247 -24.30 -24.33 -0.64
CA ASP A 247 -23.24 -23.52 -1.23
C ASP A 247 -22.68 -24.31 -2.42
N THR A 248 -23.03 -23.94 -3.64
CA THR A 248 -22.62 -24.66 -4.85
C THR A 248 -21.51 -23.92 -5.62
N ARG A 249 -20.78 -23.03 -4.94
CA ARG A 249 -19.76 -22.18 -5.57
C ARG A 249 -18.38 -22.87 -5.55
N PRO A 250 -17.86 -23.44 -6.65
CA PRO A 250 -16.44 -23.29 -6.92
C PRO A 250 -16.27 -21.81 -7.30
N LEU A 251 -15.58 -21.04 -6.46
CA LEU A 251 -15.22 -19.67 -6.85
C LEU A 251 -14.15 -19.68 -7.93
N VAL A 252 -13.29 -20.70 -7.94
CA VAL A 252 -12.21 -20.87 -8.92
C VAL A 252 -12.42 -22.25 -9.55
N ALA A 253 -12.70 -22.31 -10.85
CA ALA A 253 -12.84 -23.59 -11.54
C ALA A 253 -11.53 -24.41 -11.47
N ASP A 254 -11.64 -25.75 -11.51
CA ASP A 254 -10.55 -26.74 -11.34
C ASP A 254 -10.05 -26.97 -9.90
N PHE A 255 -10.48 -26.19 -8.90
CA PHE A 255 -10.00 -26.33 -7.51
C PHE A 255 -11.10 -26.68 -6.48
N GLU A 256 -10.79 -27.66 -5.64
CA GLU A 256 -11.52 -28.00 -4.42
C GLU A 256 -10.94 -27.26 -3.19
N ARG A 257 -11.81 -27.00 -2.20
CA ARG A 257 -11.48 -26.28 -0.97
C ARG A 257 -11.42 -27.26 0.21
N LYS A 258 -10.28 -27.35 0.88
CA LYS A 258 -10.04 -28.23 2.06
C LYS A 258 -9.59 -27.49 3.33
N GLN A 259 -9.38 -26.18 3.25
CA GLN A 259 -8.86 -25.38 4.37
C GLN A 259 -10.00 -24.84 5.24
N ASP A 260 -9.86 -24.87 6.57
CA ASP A 260 -10.90 -24.39 7.49
C ASP A 260 -10.52 -23.14 8.30
N ALA A 261 -9.23 -22.80 8.33
CA ALA A 261 -8.66 -21.67 9.07
C ALA A 261 -7.93 -20.69 8.15
N SER A 262 -7.48 -19.56 8.68
CA SER A 262 -6.64 -18.59 7.94
C SER A 262 -5.21 -19.08 7.69
N TYR A 263 -4.82 -20.21 8.27
CA TYR A 263 -3.55 -20.89 8.10
C TYR A 263 -3.78 -22.33 7.65
N ALA A 264 -2.73 -22.96 7.12
CA ALA A 264 -2.76 -24.34 6.65
C ALA A 264 -1.52 -25.09 7.12
N VAL A 265 -1.71 -26.25 7.77
CA VAL A 265 -0.62 -27.17 8.11
C VAL A 265 -0.86 -28.47 7.37
N MET A 266 -0.02 -28.75 6.39
CA MET A 266 -0.18 -29.87 5.46
C MET A 266 0.94 -30.89 5.62
N LYS A 267 0.56 -32.17 5.66
CA LYS A 267 1.48 -33.29 5.43
C LYS A 267 1.52 -33.57 3.94
N LEU A 268 2.71 -33.60 3.36
CA LEU A 268 2.95 -33.89 1.96
C LEU A 268 3.66 -35.25 1.82
N PRO A 269 3.74 -35.81 0.61
CA PRO A 269 4.50 -37.04 0.38
C PRO A 269 5.97 -36.95 0.80
N PHE A 270 6.59 -38.12 0.97
CA PHE A 270 8.00 -38.27 1.32
C PHE A 270 8.43 -37.62 2.65
N GLY A 271 7.47 -37.44 3.56
CA GLY A 271 7.73 -36.85 4.89
C GLY A 271 7.92 -35.34 4.88
N TRP A 272 7.54 -34.66 3.79
CA TRP A 272 7.50 -33.21 3.71
C TRP A 272 6.33 -32.63 4.48
N TRP A 273 6.54 -31.44 5.04
CA TRP A 273 5.52 -30.62 5.66
C TRP A 273 5.48 -29.24 5.01
N PHE A 274 4.28 -28.70 4.89
CA PHE A 274 4.07 -27.33 4.42
C PHE A 274 3.21 -26.58 5.45
N TRP A 275 3.76 -25.51 6.00
CA TRP A 275 3.12 -24.64 6.98
C TRP A 275 2.87 -23.27 6.37
N GLY A 276 1.64 -23.03 5.93
CA GLY A 276 1.15 -21.70 5.61
C GLY A 276 0.69 -21.00 6.88
N LEU A 277 1.46 -20.03 7.36
CA LEU A 277 1.21 -19.34 8.62
C LEU A 277 0.62 -17.96 8.39
N ASP A 278 -0.57 -17.72 8.95
CA ASP A 278 -1.15 -16.39 9.06
C ASP A 278 -0.36 -15.59 10.12
N THR A 279 0.49 -14.70 9.63
CA THR A 279 1.45 -13.95 10.45
C THR A 279 1.38 -12.44 10.25
N GLN A 280 0.25 -11.94 9.77
CA GLN A 280 0.09 -10.54 9.36
C GLN A 280 0.66 -9.53 10.37
N ASN A 281 1.46 -8.59 9.88
CA ASN A 281 2.20 -7.61 10.67
C ASN A 281 3.16 -8.24 11.71
N GLY A 282 3.77 -9.39 11.39
CA GLY A 282 4.68 -10.11 12.28
C GLY A 282 4.02 -10.66 13.55
N ARG A 283 2.72 -11.00 13.49
CA ARG A 283 1.97 -11.50 14.64
C ARG A 283 1.35 -12.84 14.34
N ILE A 284 1.54 -13.79 15.26
CA ILE A 284 0.90 -15.10 15.21
C ILE A 284 -0.24 -15.17 16.24
N ASP A 285 -1.41 -15.66 15.82
CA ASP A 285 -2.52 -15.94 16.72
C ASP A 285 -2.11 -16.99 17.78
N TRP A 286 -2.64 -16.86 18.99
CA TRP A 286 -2.23 -17.73 20.09
C TRP A 286 -2.69 -19.19 19.88
N ARG A 287 -3.81 -19.44 19.18
CA ARG A 287 -4.30 -20.80 18.88
C ARG A 287 -3.48 -21.44 17.79
N GLN A 288 -3.17 -20.69 16.72
CA GLN A 288 -2.21 -21.14 15.70
C GLN A 288 -0.86 -21.46 16.35
N LYS A 289 -0.34 -20.56 17.20
CA LYS A 289 0.91 -20.78 17.93
C LYS A 289 0.85 -22.04 18.78
N ARG A 290 -0.19 -22.21 19.59
CA ARG A 290 -0.38 -23.40 20.44
C ARG A 290 -0.45 -24.67 19.59
N PHE A 291 -1.26 -24.67 18.54
CA PHE A 291 -1.43 -25.80 17.63
C PHE A 291 -0.10 -26.26 17.01
N VAL A 292 0.69 -25.32 16.48
CA VAL A 292 1.99 -25.63 15.88
C VAL A 292 3.00 -26.09 16.94
N LEU A 293 3.04 -25.46 18.12
CA LEU A 293 3.94 -25.90 19.21
C LEU A 293 3.59 -27.31 19.71
N ASP A 294 2.30 -27.62 19.85
CA ASP A 294 1.83 -28.96 20.26
C ASP A 294 2.15 -30.00 19.17
N LEU A 295 2.17 -29.61 17.89
CA LEU A 295 2.64 -30.45 16.79
C LEU A 295 4.16 -30.67 16.86
N CYS A 296 4.95 -29.60 17.02
CA CYS A 296 6.41 -29.67 17.17
C CYS A 296 6.85 -30.53 18.35
N ALA A 297 6.07 -30.55 19.44
CA ALA A 297 6.34 -31.39 20.60
C ALA A 297 6.17 -32.89 20.31
N LYS A 298 5.34 -33.25 19.31
CA LYS A 298 5.10 -34.64 18.89
C LYS A 298 6.02 -35.06 17.76
N THR A 299 6.25 -34.17 16.80
CA THR A 299 7.07 -34.45 15.61
C THR A 299 7.67 -33.15 15.12
N ARG A 300 9.01 -33.07 15.06
CA ARG A 300 9.70 -31.99 14.34
C ARG A 300 9.91 -32.42 12.88
N PRO A 301 9.33 -31.71 11.90
CA PRO A 301 9.58 -32.01 10.49
C PRO A 301 11.05 -31.82 10.14
N LYS A 302 11.67 -32.84 9.51
CA LYS A 302 13.00 -32.68 8.89
C LYS A 302 12.94 -32.00 7.53
N ARG A 303 11.77 -31.94 6.90
CA ARG A 303 11.57 -31.35 5.58
C ARG A 303 10.38 -30.41 5.66
N LEU A 304 10.66 -29.11 5.66
CA LEU A 304 9.68 -28.10 6.01
C LEU A 304 9.69 -26.97 4.98
N ILE A 305 8.49 -26.58 4.55
CA ILE A 305 8.24 -25.37 3.78
C ILE A 305 7.38 -24.47 4.65
N VAL A 306 7.81 -23.24 4.90
CA VAL A 306 7.07 -22.24 5.67
C VAL A 306 6.66 -21.10 4.74
N ALA A 307 5.37 -20.95 4.52
CA ALA A 307 4.80 -19.84 3.76
C ALA A 307 4.24 -18.78 4.71
N THR A 308 4.57 -17.52 4.46
CA THR A 308 4.11 -16.35 5.24
C THR A 308 3.72 -15.19 4.33
N PRO A 309 2.80 -14.29 4.70
CA PRO A 309 2.48 -13.13 3.88
C PRO A 309 3.69 -12.21 3.70
N GLU A 310 4.42 -11.92 4.78
CA GLU A 310 5.56 -10.98 4.79
C GLU A 310 6.89 -11.75 4.82
N PRO A 311 7.88 -11.39 3.99
CA PRO A 311 9.16 -12.08 3.93
C PRO A 311 10.03 -11.78 5.16
N THR A 312 10.68 -12.82 5.70
CA THR A 312 11.70 -12.70 6.76
C THR A 312 12.95 -12.00 6.26
N THR A 313 13.31 -12.18 4.99
CA THR A 313 14.46 -11.57 4.33
C THR A 313 14.06 -10.93 3.01
N VAL A 314 14.30 -9.62 2.87
CA VAL A 314 13.93 -8.86 1.67
C VAL A 314 14.84 -7.65 1.48
N PHE A 315 15.11 -7.27 0.23
CA PHE A 315 16.06 -6.19 -0.11
C PHE A 315 17.43 -6.35 0.59
N GLU A 316 17.96 -7.58 0.61
CA GLU A 316 19.22 -7.94 1.31
C GLU A 316 19.21 -7.65 2.82
N ARG A 317 18.03 -7.66 3.45
CA ARG A 317 17.87 -7.36 4.90
C ARG A 317 16.91 -8.31 5.57
N VAL A 318 17.17 -8.56 6.85
CA VAL A 318 16.19 -9.21 7.71
C VAL A 318 15.08 -8.24 8.11
N ASN A 319 13.84 -8.63 7.82
CA ASN A 319 12.65 -8.00 8.35
C ASN A 319 12.39 -8.53 9.77
N ARG A 320 12.90 -7.81 10.78
CA ARG A 320 12.77 -8.22 12.19
C ARG A 320 11.32 -8.42 12.64
N GLN A 321 10.38 -7.67 12.06
CA GLN A 321 8.96 -7.84 12.39
C GLN A 321 8.44 -9.19 11.88
N ALA A 322 8.71 -9.55 10.62
CA ALA A 322 8.34 -10.84 10.04
C ALA A 322 9.07 -12.04 10.68
N THR A 323 10.25 -11.84 11.31
CA THR A 323 10.95 -12.92 12.04
C THR A 323 10.37 -13.23 13.43
N ALA A 324 9.52 -12.36 14.00
CA ALA A 324 9.00 -12.56 15.36
C ALA A 324 8.12 -13.84 15.51
N PRO A 325 7.24 -14.18 14.55
CA PRO A 325 6.54 -15.47 14.53
C PRO A 325 7.47 -16.68 14.49
N PHE A 326 8.55 -16.63 13.71
CA PHE A 326 9.54 -17.71 13.62
C PHE A 326 10.19 -17.95 14.98
N ALA A 327 10.63 -16.87 15.65
CA ALA A 327 11.18 -16.95 16.99
C ALA A 327 10.17 -17.52 18.00
N ALA A 328 8.89 -17.14 17.88
CA ALA A 328 7.82 -17.63 18.76
C ALA A 328 7.51 -19.12 18.58
N LEU A 329 7.82 -19.70 17.41
CA LEU A 329 7.65 -21.11 17.09
C LEU A 329 8.93 -21.94 17.26
N GLY A 330 10.06 -21.28 17.56
CA GLY A 330 11.37 -21.94 17.62
C GLY A 330 11.90 -22.38 16.26
N LEU A 331 11.46 -21.72 15.19
CA LEU A 331 11.94 -21.94 13.83
C LEU A 331 13.29 -21.27 13.61
N GLU A 332 14.03 -21.83 12.66
CA GLU A 332 15.30 -21.36 12.15
C GLU A 332 15.13 -19.94 11.61
N ARG A 333 16.11 -19.07 11.92
CA ARG A 333 16.12 -17.68 11.46
C ARG A 333 17.50 -17.32 10.93
N PRO A 334 17.96 -17.91 9.82
CA PRO A 334 19.22 -17.54 9.21
C PRO A 334 19.26 -16.03 8.91
N PHE A 335 20.46 -15.46 8.78
CA PHE A 335 20.72 -14.02 8.58
C PHE A 335 20.49 -13.11 9.79
N LEU A 336 19.96 -13.60 10.92
CA LEU A 336 20.00 -12.88 12.20
C LEU A 336 21.32 -13.13 12.95
N ASP A 337 21.71 -12.17 13.80
CA ASP A 337 22.89 -12.28 14.66
C ASP A 337 22.79 -13.49 15.62
N ASP A 338 21.59 -13.80 16.12
CA ASP A 338 21.24 -14.96 16.94
C ASP A 338 20.65 -16.14 16.12
N GLY A 339 20.78 -16.07 14.80
CA GLY A 339 20.22 -17.01 13.85
C GLY A 339 20.98 -18.32 13.77
N HIS A 340 20.27 -19.41 13.52
CA HIS A 340 20.83 -20.74 13.29
C HIS A 340 20.33 -21.26 11.94
N VAL A 341 21.17 -22.05 11.28
CA VAL A 341 20.82 -22.77 10.05
C VAL A 341 20.16 -24.11 10.39
N PRO A 342 19.36 -24.70 9.49
CA PRO A 342 18.78 -26.02 9.72
C PRO A 342 19.85 -27.11 9.90
N GLU A 343 19.54 -28.15 10.68
CA GLU A 343 20.41 -29.32 10.86
C GLU A 343 20.77 -29.95 9.50
N PRO A 344 21.98 -30.52 9.30
CA PRO A 344 22.43 -31.00 7.99
C PRO A 344 21.50 -32.02 7.33
N ASP A 345 20.82 -32.87 8.10
CA ASP A 345 19.88 -33.87 7.57
C ASP A 345 18.44 -33.34 7.36
N SER A 346 18.22 -32.06 7.63
CA SER A 346 16.95 -31.36 7.43
C SER A 346 17.00 -30.46 6.19
N ILE A 347 15.84 -30.11 5.63
CA ILE A 347 15.65 -29.17 4.52
C ILE A 347 14.56 -28.18 4.92
N HIS A 348 14.81 -26.90 4.70
CA HIS A 348 13.91 -25.82 5.11
C HIS A 348 13.79 -24.74 4.03
N LEU A 349 12.57 -24.42 3.60
CA LEU A 349 12.29 -23.30 2.69
C LEU A 349 11.39 -22.27 3.38
N ASP A 350 11.83 -21.02 3.43
CA ASP A 350 10.97 -19.88 3.74
C ASP A 350 10.47 -19.25 2.44
N ILE A 351 9.16 -19.06 2.29
CA ILE A 351 8.56 -18.43 1.11
C ILE A 351 7.51 -17.38 1.50
N ALA A 352 7.49 -16.24 0.81
CA ALA A 352 6.54 -15.16 1.11
C ALA A 352 6.19 -14.27 -0.09
N GLY A 353 5.13 -13.46 0.07
CA GLY A 353 4.68 -12.41 -0.85
C GLY A 353 5.08 -11.00 -0.38
N ASP A 354 4.13 -10.06 -0.36
CA ASP A 354 4.18 -8.65 0.09
C ASP A 354 5.07 -7.73 -0.77
N VAL A 355 6.20 -8.24 -1.24
CA VAL A 355 7.08 -7.52 -2.16
C VAL A 355 6.90 -8.07 -3.56
N HIS A 356 6.39 -7.21 -4.45
CA HIS A 356 5.89 -7.62 -5.76
C HIS A 356 6.97 -7.86 -6.82
N HIS A 357 7.97 -8.68 -6.51
CA HIS A 357 8.97 -9.19 -7.42
C HIS A 357 9.48 -10.55 -6.92
N TYR A 358 10.29 -11.23 -7.73
CA TYR A 358 10.97 -12.44 -7.29
C TYR A 358 12.33 -12.09 -6.70
N ALA A 359 12.65 -12.61 -5.52
CA ALA A 359 13.99 -12.58 -4.96
C ALA A 359 14.28 -13.85 -4.16
N ARG A 360 15.41 -14.51 -4.40
CA ARG A 360 15.89 -15.62 -3.58
C ARG A 360 17.15 -15.22 -2.83
N HIS A 361 17.21 -15.57 -1.55
CA HIS A 361 18.33 -15.31 -0.66
C HIS A 361 18.84 -16.65 -0.12
N ASP A 362 20.09 -16.98 -0.44
CA ASP A 362 20.75 -18.19 0.06
C ASP A 362 21.79 -17.85 1.13
N VAL A 363 22.05 -18.83 1.99
CA VAL A 363 23.22 -18.82 2.88
C VAL A 363 24.34 -19.60 2.18
N PRO A 364 25.53 -19.01 1.98
CA PRO A 364 26.67 -19.72 1.39
C PRO A 364 26.98 -21.02 2.13
N ASP A 365 27.28 -22.08 1.38
CA ASP A 365 27.61 -23.42 1.87
C ASP A 365 26.51 -24.14 2.68
N VAL A 366 25.27 -23.65 2.63
CA VAL A 366 24.10 -24.25 3.29
C VAL A 366 23.08 -24.66 2.23
N PRO A 367 23.24 -25.84 1.61
CA PRO A 367 22.40 -26.28 0.49
C PRO A 367 20.98 -26.68 0.91
N ASN A 368 20.71 -26.73 2.21
CA ASN A 368 19.44 -27.17 2.77
C ASN A 368 18.52 -26.03 3.22
N TYR A 369 18.85 -24.77 2.89
CA TYR A 369 18.04 -23.61 3.23
C TYR A 369 17.96 -22.57 2.10
N ALA A 370 16.77 -22.01 1.88
CA ALA A 370 16.61 -20.77 1.13
C ALA A 370 15.46 -19.92 1.69
N SER A 371 15.56 -18.60 1.49
CA SER A 371 14.47 -17.65 1.73
C SER A 371 14.06 -16.98 0.42
N VAL A 372 12.79 -17.16 0.03
CA VAL A 372 12.25 -16.77 -1.28
C VAL A 372 11.10 -15.76 -1.13
N VAL A 373 11.22 -14.66 -1.84
CA VAL A 373 10.16 -13.66 -2.07
C VAL A 373 9.55 -13.93 -3.44
N SER A 374 8.23 -14.08 -3.52
CA SER A 374 7.50 -14.46 -4.73
C SER A 374 6.16 -13.71 -4.86
N GLY A 375 6.21 -12.37 -4.87
CA GLY A 375 5.01 -11.51 -4.97
C GLY A 375 4.61 -11.07 -6.38
N GLY A 376 5.01 -11.81 -7.41
CA GLY A 376 4.75 -11.41 -8.80
C GLY A 376 3.40 -11.88 -9.37
N GLY A 377 2.45 -12.25 -8.52
CA GLY A 377 1.27 -13.00 -8.93
C GLY A 377 0.16 -12.19 -9.60
N GLY A 378 0.21 -10.87 -9.55
CA GLY A 378 -0.78 -10.02 -10.22
C GLY A 378 -0.55 -8.53 -9.99
N ALA A 379 -0.08 -8.18 -8.80
CA ALA A 379 0.21 -6.83 -8.34
C ALA A 379 1.25 -6.09 -9.19
N PHE A 380 1.22 -4.76 -9.14
CA PHE A 380 2.23 -3.91 -9.78
C PHE A 380 3.65 -4.27 -9.33
N LEU A 381 4.64 -4.13 -10.21
CA LEU A 381 6.03 -4.45 -9.88
C LEU A 381 6.62 -3.51 -8.80
N HIS A 382 7.11 -4.07 -7.70
CA HIS A 382 7.99 -3.36 -6.76
C HIS A 382 9.39 -3.19 -7.38
N PRO A 383 9.96 -1.97 -7.43
CA PRO A 383 11.29 -1.78 -7.98
C PRO A 383 12.35 -2.67 -7.29
N THR A 384 13.15 -3.37 -8.10
CA THR A 384 14.14 -4.36 -7.64
C THR A 384 15.53 -3.75 -7.38
N HIS A 385 15.75 -2.52 -7.84
CA HIS A 385 17.04 -1.82 -7.72
C HIS A 385 17.19 -0.98 -6.45
N THR A 386 16.19 -1.01 -5.57
CA THR A 386 16.24 -0.27 -4.31
C THR A 386 17.10 -1.00 -3.30
N ARG A 387 18.29 -0.46 -3.06
CA ARG A 387 19.07 -0.82 -1.89
C ARG A 387 18.63 0.06 -0.73
N LEU A 388 17.97 -0.52 0.26
CA LEU A 388 17.81 0.16 1.54
C LEU A 388 19.24 0.27 2.13
N ALA A 389 19.81 1.47 2.18
CA ALA A 389 21.19 1.69 2.65
C ALA A 389 21.33 1.27 4.12
N SER A 390 22.15 0.25 4.40
CA SER A 390 22.28 -0.33 5.74
C SER A 390 22.57 0.78 6.76
N ARG A 391 21.98 0.63 7.94
CA ARG A 391 22.72 0.98 9.14
C ARG A 391 23.92 0.03 9.10
N ALA A 392 25.00 0.44 8.45
CA ALA A 392 26.32 0.02 8.86
C ALA A 392 26.38 0.49 10.30
N THR A 393 25.92 -0.38 11.21
CA THR A 393 26.35 -0.35 12.59
C THR A 393 27.86 -0.34 12.50
N ALA A 394 28.50 0.49 13.29
CA ALA A 394 29.95 0.52 13.43
C ALA A 394 30.48 -0.79 14.07
N SER A 395 29.86 -1.94 13.77
CA SER A 395 30.22 -3.29 14.15
C SER A 395 30.72 -4.12 12.95
N ASP A 396 30.90 -3.49 11.77
CA ASP A 396 31.77 -4.05 10.72
C ASP A 396 33.24 -4.13 11.18
N THR A 397 33.57 -3.62 12.37
CA THR A 397 34.72 -4.05 13.16
C THR A 397 34.34 -5.23 14.05
N ALA A 398 34.58 -6.43 13.53
CA ALA A 398 34.93 -7.66 14.23
C ALA A 398 34.61 -7.74 15.74
N SER A 399 33.48 -8.36 16.07
CA SER A 399 33.43 -9.31 17.19
C SER A 399 33.72 -10.70 16.61
N PRO A 400 34.68 -11.48 17.15
CA PRO A 400 34.93 -12.84 16.68
C PRO A 400 33.79 -13.74 17.14
N GLY A 401 32.77 -13.87 16.28
CA GLY A 401 31.56 -14.65 16.55
C GLY A 401 30.49 -14.39 15.49
N ARG A 402 30.70 -14.95 14.29
CA ARG A 402 29.80 -14.99 13.10
C ARG A 402 29.00 -13.72 12.77
N SER A 403 29.60 -12.86 11.93
CA SER A 403 28.82 -12.02 11.01
C SER A 403 28.48 -12.86 9.76
N TRP A 404 27.20 -13.14 9.50
CA TRP A 404 26.80 -13.83 8.28
C TRP A 404 27.22 -13.02 7.04
N PRO A 405 27.75 -13.66 5.98
CA PRO A 405 27.99 -12.99 4.71
C PRO A 405 26.66 -12.48 4.12
N ARG A 406 26.73 -11.46 3.25
CA ARG A 406 25.53 -10.98 2.55
C ARG A 406 24.88 -12.15 1.78
N PRO A 407 23.54 -12.29 1.81
CA PRO A 407 22.87 -13.35 1.08
C PRO A 407 23.19 -13.27 -0.41
N ALA A 408 23.50 -14.40 -1.05
CA ALA A 408 23.53 -14.44 -2.51
C ALA A 408 22.10 -14.23 -3.02
N GLN A 409 21.92 -13.31 -3.99
CA GLN A 409 20.59 -12.91 -4.45
C GLN A 409 20.39 -13.17 -5.95
N VAL A 410 19.32 -13.91 -6.28
CA VAL A 410 18.73 -13.92 -7.62
C VAL A 410 17.47 -13.07 -7.59
N ILE A 411 17.28 -12.16 -8.56
CA ILE A 411 16.19 -11.20 -8.57
C ILE A 411 15.56 -11.08 -9.96
N TYR A 412 14.23 -10.97 -10.03
CA TYR A 412 13.52 -10.78 -11.30
C TYR A 412 12.38 -9.74 -11.22
N PRO A 413 12.37 -8.75 -12.13
CA PRO A 413 13.36 -8.51 -13.19
C PRO A 413 14.69 -8.00 -12.64
N SER A 414 15.73 -8.03 -13.47
CA SER A 414 17.04 -7.48 -13.09
C SER A 414 16.92 -6.03 -12.63
N ALA A 415 17.78 -5.62 -11.69
CA ALA A 415 17.78 -4.26 -11.15
C ALA A 415 17.86 -3.19 -12.26
N ALA A 416 18.66 -3.42 -13.30
CA ALA A 416 18.80 -2.50 -14.43
C ALA A 416 17.48 -2.35 -15.22
N GLU A 417 16.80 -3.46 -15.54
CA GLU A 417 15.55 -3.41 -16.31
C GLU A 417 14.42 -2.81 -15.47
N SER A 418 14.35 -3.15 -14.17
CA SER A 418 13.42 -2.52 -13.23
C SER A 418 13.64 -1.01 -13.16
N CYS A 419 14.88 -0.56 -12.96
CA CYS A 419 15.23 0.86 -12.91
C CYS A 419 14.80 1.59 -14.18
N ARG A 420 15.12 1.01 -15.33
CA ARG A 420 14.78 1.57 -16.64
C ARG A 420 13.27 1.72 -16.82
N ARG A 421 12.51 0.66 -16.60
CA ARG A 421 11.06 0.63 -16.85
C ARG A 421 10.28 1.48 -15.84
N THR A 422 10.67 1.45 -14.57
CA THR A 422 10.02 2.22 -13.51
C THR A 422 10.20 3.71 -13.77
N ASN A 423 11.44 4.18 -13.97
CA ASN A 423 11.70 5.61 -14.19
C ASN A 423 11.06 6.13 -15.48
N LEU A 424 11.00 5.33 -16.55
CA LEU A 424 10.26 5.71 -17.76
C LEU A 424 8.76 5.92 -17.53
N ARG A 425 8.15 5.15 -16.63
CA ARG A 425 6.74 5.35 -16.24
C ARG A 425 6.59 6.56 -15.32
N LEU A 426 7.50 6.75 -14.36
CA LEU A 426 7.47 7.89 -13.44
C LEU A 426 7.67 9.23 -14.14
N LEU A 427 8.57 9.29 -15.13
CA LEU A 427 8.83 10.46 -15.98
C LEU A 427 7.81 10.61 -17.11
N CYS A 428 6.67 9.91 -17.05
CA CYS A 428 5.57 10.08 -17.99
C CYS A 428 4.36 10.67 -17.23
N PRO A 429 4.15 12.00 -17.26
CA PRO A 429 3.09 12.66 -16.49
C PRO A 429 1.68 12.11 -16.79
N TRP A 430 1.46 11.66 -18.03
CA TRP A 430 0.21 11.02 -18.43
C TRP A 430 -0.05 9.68 -17.70
N ARG A 431 1.00 8.91 -17.41
CA ARG A 431 0.88 7.67 -16.63
C ARG A 431 0.52 7.98 -15.17
N ILE A 432 1.16 8.99 -14.57
CA ILE A 432 0.83 9.46 -13.22
C ILE A 432 -0.63 9.95 -13.16
N PHE A 433 -1.08 10.72 -14.16
CA PHE A 433 -2.46 11.18 -14.27
C PHE A 433 -3.46 10.02 -14.31
N ARG A 434 -3.17 8.96 -15.07
CA ARG A 434 -4.03 7.77 -15.16
C ARG A 434 -3.91 6.82 -13.96
N GLY A 435 -2.92 7.02 -13.09
CA GLY A 435 -2.66 6.17 -11.92
C GLY A 435 -3.58 6.43 -10.72
N GLY A 436 -4.39 7.50 -10.74
CA GLY A 436 -5.33 7.83 -9.67
C GLY A 436 -5.71 9.32 -9.64
N TYR A 437 -6.05 9.85 -8.46
CA TYR A 437 -6.54 11.23 -8.27
C TYR A 437 -5.51 12.21 -7.71
N VAL A 438 -4.22 11.87 -7.73
CA VAL A 438 -3.15 12.80 -7.31
C VAL A 438 -3.19 14.13 -8.07
N TRP A 439 -3.52 14.11 -9.37
CA TRP A 439 -3.71 15.34 -10.16
C TRP A 439 -4.86 16.20 -9.64
N LEU A 440 -5.96 15.58 -9.19
CA LEU A 440 -7.14 16.30 -8.71
C LEU A 440 -6.84 16.97 -7.36
N ILE A 441 -6.07 16.30 -6.51
CA ILE A 441 -5.58 16.89 -5.25
C ILE A 441 -4.74 18.12 -5.56
N GLY A 442 -3.78 18.00 -6.48
CA GLY A 442 -2.97 19.13 -6.94
C GLY A 442 -3.80 20.29 -7.49
N ALA A 443 -4.80 19.98 -8.33
CA ALA A 443 -5.70 20.97 -8.93
C ALA A 443 -6.53 21.72 -7.88
N VAL A 444 -7.15 20.99 -6.95
CA VAL A 444 -7.95 21.57 -5.86
C VAL A 444 -7.07 22.38 -4.91
N CYS A 445 -5.89 21.88 -4.54
CA CYS A 445 -4.96 22.60 -3.68
C CYS A 445 -4.51 23.91 -4.34
N ALA A 446 -4.12 23.89 -5.61
CA ALA A 446 -3.74 25.09 -6.34
C ALA A 446 -4.88 26.11 -6.46
N ALA A 447 -6.12 25.65 -6.65
CA ALA A 447 -7.29 26.51 -6.66
C ALA A 447 -7.56 27.17 -5.29
N ILE A 448 -7.44 26.41 -4.19
CA ILE A 448 -7.56 26.94 -2.82
C ILE A 448 -6.44 27.95 -2.53
N ILE A 449 -5.20 27.65 -2.93
CA ILE A 449 -4.05 28.54 -2.75
C ILE A 449 -4.25 29.83 -3.53
N TYR A 450 -4.65 29.76 -4.81
CA TYR A 450 -4.96 30.94 -5.60
C TYR A 450 -6.11 31.75 -4.98
N PHE A 451 -7.18 31.09 -4.55
CA PHE A 451 -8.31 31.75 -3.90
C PHE A 451 -7.88 32.49 -2.62
N GLY A 452 -7.10 31.84 -1.74
CA GLY A 452 -6.57 32.49 -0.54
C GLY A 452 -5.60 33.64 -0.86
N ALA A 453 -4.72 33.45 -1.84
CA ALA A 453 -3.71 34.45 -2.21
C ALA A 453 -4.28 35.67 -2.96
N ALA A 454 -5.37 35.51 -3.72
CA ALA A 454 -5.89 36.54 -4.62
C ALA A 454 -7.27 37.09 -4.22
N VAL A 455 -8.14 36.28 -3.60
CA VAL A 455 -9.54 36.63 -3.28
C VAL A 455 -9.72 36.94 -1.80
N ALA A 456 -9.18 36.10 -0.91
CA ALA A 456 -9.47 36.19 0.51
C ALA A 456 -8.81 37.43 1.17
N PRO A 457 -9.57 38.24 1.93
CA PRO A 457 -9.14 39.55 2.39
C PRO A 457 -8.00 39.53 3.41
N HIS A 458 -7.91 38.46 4.21
CA HIS A 458 -6.94 38.31 5.29
C HIS A 458 -5.62 37.68 4.83
N THR A 459 -5.66 36.80 3.83
CA THR A 459 -4.51 36.03 3.33
C THR A 459 -3.82 36.66 2.13
N ARG A 460 -4.47 37.61 1.43
CA ARG A 460 -3.85 38.39 0.34
C ARG A 460 -2.68 39.30 0.78
N GLY A 461 -2.55 39.63 2.07
CA GLY A 461 -1.40 40.38 2.59
C GLY A 461 -0.10 39.58 2.45
N LEU A 462 -0.19 38.27 2.72
CA LEU A 462 0.92 37.32 2.59
C LEU A 462 1.42 37.20 1.13
N SER A 463 0.50 37.16 0.16
CA SER A 463 0.88 37.12 -1.27
C SER A 463 1.55 38.42 -1.74
N THR A 464 1.16 39.55 -1.15
CA THR A 464 1.78 40.86 -1.40
C THR A 464 3.21 40.91 -0.84
N ALA A 465 3.41 40.45 0.40
CA ALA A 465 4.73 40.34 1.03
C ALA A 465 5.66 39.35 0.32
N LEU A 466 5.14 38.21 -0.16
CA LEU A 466 5.88 37.26 -1.00
C LEU A 466 6.31 37.89 -2.33
N GLY A 467 5.43 38.66 -2.98
CA GLY A 467 5.74 39.40 -4.20
C GLY A 467 6.85 40.44 -3.99
N GLU A 468 6.82 41.17 -2.87
CA GLU A 468 7.86 42.13 -2.48
C GLU A 468 9.20 41.45 -2.12
N GLY A 469 9.17 40.25 -1.54
CA GLY A 469 10.37 39.47 -1.27
C GLY A 469 11.03 38.96 -2.55
N LEU A 470 10.23 38.51 -3.52
CA LEU A 470 10.72 38.04 -4.82
C LEU A 470 11.25 39.18 -5.71
N SER A 471 10.66 40.38 -5.63
CA SER A 471 11.16 41.54 -6.40
C SER A 471 12.56 41.98 -5.96
N ARG A 472 12.97 41.70 -4.72
CA ARG A 472 14.33 41.96 -4.21
C ARG A 472 15.40 41.03 -4.78
N LEU A 473 15.00 39.91 -5.39
CA LEU A 473 15.92 38.93 -6.00
C LEU A 473 16.20 39.20 -7.50
N GLY A 474 15.54 40.20 -8.11
CA GLY A 474 15.79 40.66 -9.48
C GLY A 474 16.53 42.00 -9.53
N THR A 475 17.39 42.19 -10.54
CA THR A 475 18.03 43.48 -10.83
C THR A 475 17.02 44.45 -11.46
N GLU A 476 16.90 45.61 -10.84
CA GLU A 476 15.97 46.74 -11.10
C GLU A 476 14.50 46.51 -10.73
N ALA A 477 14.08 47.17 -9.64
CA ALA A 477 12.70 47.22 -9.18
C ALA A 477 11.85 48.05 -10.17
N PRO A 478 10.88 47.44 -10.89
CA PRO A 478 10.06 48.19 -11.84
C PRO A 478 8.91 48.94 -11.11
N ALA A 479 8.34 49.95 -11.76
CA ALA A 479 7.45 51.00 -11.20
C ALA A 479 6.09 50.56 -10.55
N TRP A 480 5.93 49.31 -10.15
CA TRP A 480 4.69 48.68 -9.62
C TRP A 480 4.83 48.25 -8.15
N LEU A 481 5.69 48.92 -7.37
CA LEU A 481 5.78 48.83 -5.89
C LEU A 481 4.52 49.33 -5.15
N GLY A 482 3.43 49.65 -5.87
CA GLY A 482 2.10 49.84 -5.28
C GLY A 482 1.36 48.50 -5.23
N ALA A 483 0.64 48.24 -4.13
CA ALA A 483 -0.21 47.06 -4.00
C ALA A 483 -1.09 46.93 -5.26
N PRO A 484 -1.07 45.79 -5.96
CA PRO A 484 -1.77 45.66 -7.23
C PRO A 484 -3.27 45.92 -7.03
N ARG A 485 -3.87 46.74 -7.92
CA ARG A 485 -5.33 46.92 -7.94
C ARG A 485 -5.98 45.59 -8.29
N ARG A 486 -6.81 45.08 -7.37
CA ARG A 486 -7.53 43.81 -7.49
C ARG A 486 -9.00 44.11 -7.78
N ASP A 487 -9.46 43.83 -9.00
CA ASP A 487 -10.90 43.81 -9.27
C ASP A 487 -11.50 42.51 -8.72
N LEU A 488 -12.41 42.64 -7.75
CA LEU A 488 -13.10 41.52 -7.09
C LEU A 488 -14.60 41.49 -7.43
N SER A 489 -15.06 42.29 -8.38
CA SER A 489 -16.47 42.46 -8.75
C SER A 489 -17.22 41.14 -8.93
N VAL A 490 -16.61 40.18 -9.63
CA VAL A 490 -17.17 38.85 -9.89
C VAL A 490 -17.38 38.03 -8.61
N PHE A 491 -16.42 38.04 -7.69
CA PHE A 491 -16.52 37.27 -6.43
C PHE A 491 -17.37 37.98 -5.37
N ARG A 492 -17.46 39.32 -5.40
CA ARG A 492 -18.38 40.09 -4.56
C ARG A 492 -19.83 39.68 -4.78
N GLN A 493 -20.22 39.42 -6.04
CA GLN A 493 -21.59 38.99 -6.36
C GLN A 493 -21.91 37.56 -5.90
N LEU A 494 -20.94 36.66 -5.96
CA LEU A 494 -21.16 35.23 -5.70
C LEU A 494 -20.90 34.80 -4.26
N ALA A 495 -20.00 35.47 -3.56
CA ALA A 495 -19.61 35.15 -2.18
C ALA A 495 -19.48 36.42 -1.32
N PRO A 496 -20.55 37.22 -1.15
CA PRO A 496 -20.51 38.48 -0.40
C PRO A 496 -20.12 38.31 1.07
N ALA A 497 -20.31 37.12 1.64
CA ALA A 497 -19.89 36.78 3.00
C ALA A 497 -18.36 36.60 3.14
N VAL A 498 -17.65 36.33 2.03
CA VAL A 498 -16.18 36.20 2.00
C VAL A 498 -15.54 37.52 1.56
N VAL A 499 -16.14 38.19 0.58
CA VAL A 499 -15.69 39.49 0.05
C VAL A 499 -16.76 40.56 0.34
N PRO A 500 -16.74 41.19 1.53
CA PRO A 500 -17.75 42.16 1.90
C PRO A 500 -17.68 43.41 1.01
N PRO A 501 -18.82 44.06 0.71
CA PRO A 501 -18.83 45.35 0.03
C PRO A 501 -18.15 46.39 0.91
N SER A 502 -17.11 47.06 0.38
CA SER A 502 -16.49 48.19 1.08
C SER A 502 -17.44 49.40 1.07
N PRO A 503 -17.75 50.02 2.23
CA PRO A 503 -18.48 51.28 2.27
C PRO A 503 -17.62 52.48 1.81
N PHE A 504 -16.31 52.29 1.57
CA PHE A 504 -15.40 53.34 1.10
C PHE A 504 -14.69 52.90 -0.18
N ALA A 505 -14.94 53.61 -1.28
CA ALA A 505 -14.31 53.38 -2.58
C ALA A 505 -12.78 53.68 -2.58
N SER A 506 -12.22 54.22 -1.49
CA SER A 506 -10.84 54.72 -1.40
C SER A 506 -9.92 53.96 -0.43
N GLU A 507 -10.40 52.96 0.32
CA GLU A 507 -9.52 52.10 1.14
C GLU A 507 -8.72 51.07 0.30
N GLU A 508 -8.90 51.05 -1.02
CA GLU A 508 -8.04 50.32 -1.96
C GLU A 508 -6.60 50.89 -2.04
N ALA A 509 -6.32 52.03 -1.36
CA ALA A 509 -5.01 52.70 -1.37
C ALA A 509 -4.21 52.60 -0.05
N GLN A 510 -4.75 52.05 1.03
CA GLN A 510 -4.02 51.93 2.31
C GLN A 510 -4.17 50.52 2.91
N VAL A 511 -3.52 49.55 2.26
CA VAL A 511 -2.95 48.45 3.03
C VAL A 511 -1.85 49.10 3.86
N SER A 512 -2.11 49.29 5.16
CA SER A 512 -1.13 49.81 6.10
C SER A 512 0.19 49.07 5.91
N GLN A 513 1.23 49.81 5.54
CA GLN A 513 2.60 49.31 5.49
C GLN A 513 2.90 48.60 6.82
N PRO A 514 3.40 47.37 6.83
CA PRO A 514 3.94 46.80 8.05
C PRO A 514 5.16 47.64 8.43
N SER A 515 4.98 48.56 9.37
CA SER A 515 6.06 49.34 9.95
C SER A 515 6.93 48.41 10.80
N GLY A 516 7.99 47.87 10.20
CA GLY A 516 9.05 47.20 10.93
C GLY A 516 9.60 45.95 10.23
N THR A 517 10.93 45.83 10.27
CA THR A 517 11.74 44.67 9.86
C THR A 517 11.53 43.41 10.72
N ALA A 518 10.38 43.26 11.36
CA ALA A 518 10.05 42.07 12.12
C ALA A 518 9.62 40.96 11.16
N LEU A 519 10.08 39.72 11.39
CA LEU A 519 9.49 38.54 10.77
C LEU A 519 7.95 38.64 10.88
N PRO A 520 7.18 38.39 9.82
CA PRO A 520 5.72 38.42 9.92
C PRO A 520 5.32 37.52 11.09
N ALA A 521 4.52 38.03 12.03
CA ALA A 521 4.09 37.31 13.25
C ALA A 521 3.45 35.94 12.95
N GLU A 522 3.06 35.74 11.70
CA GLU A 522 2.55 34.54 11.06
C GLU A 522 3.58 33.39 11.00
N LEU A 523 4.88 33.68 10.83
CA LEU A 523 5.93 32.65 10.73
C LEU A 523 6.20 31.96 12.08
N PRO A 524 6.39 32.70 13.20
CA PRO A 524 6.45 32.10 14.53
C PRO A 524 5.17 31.34 14.88
N ALA A 525 3.99 31.88 14.56
CA ALA A 525 2.72 31.21 14.79
C ALA A 525 2.61 29.88 14.03
N ALA A 526 3.02 29.84 12.75
CA ALA A 526 3.06 28.61 11.95
C ALA A 526 4.07 27.58 12.48
N VAL A 527 5.27 28.02 12.90
CA VAL A 527 6.29 27.14 13.50
C VAL A 527 5.77 26.53 14.80
N VAL A 528 5.11 27.32 15.65
CA VAL A 528 4.53 26.80 16.89
C VAL A 528 3.31 25.92 16.61
N LEU A 529 2.49 26.23 15.62
CA LEU A 529 1.39 25.37 15.15
C LEU A 529 1.93 24.00 14.69
N ILE A 530 3.00 23.99 13.89
CA ILE A 530 3.67 22.77 13.43
C ILE A 530 4.26 21.99 14.62
N ALA A 531 4.93 22.67 15.55
CA ALA A 531 5.50 22.05 16.75
C ALA A 531 4.40 21.51 17.68
N GLY A 532 3.29 22.23 17.83
CA GLY A 532 2.12 21.85 18.62
C GLY A 532 1.40 20.64 18.01
N LEU A 533 1.14 20.66 16.70
CA LEU A 533 0.62 19.52 15.94
C LEU A 533 1.54 18.31 16.02
N GLY A 534 2.86 18.52 15.90
CA GLY A 534 3.87 17.47 16.05
C GLY A 534 3.89 16.87 17.46
N GLY A 535 3.76 17.71 18.49
CA GLY A 535 3.61 17.30 19.89
C GLY A 535 2.34 16.48 20.11
N VAL A 536 1.19 16.97 19.67
CA VAL A 536 -0.11 16.27 19.70
C VAL A 536 -0.02 14.89 19.04
N PHE A 537 0.61 14.81 17.86
CA PHE A 537 0.73 13.55 17.13
C PHE A 537 1.76 12.60 17.76
N ALA A 538 2.83 13.13 18.36
CA ALA A 538 3.77 12.34 19.14
C ALA A 538 3.10 11.76 20.41
N LEU A 539 2.14 12.49 20.98
CA LEU A 539 1.40 12.10 22.19
C LEU A 539 0.40 10.97 21.97
N SER A 540 -0.17 10.85 20.76
CA SER A 540 -1.05 9.73 20.40
C SER A 540 -0.31 8.40 20.21
N ARG A 541 1.04 8.42 20.07
CA ARG A 541 1.85 7.19 19.97
C ARG A 541 2.02 6.47 21.30
N THR A 542 1.96 7.19 22.41
CA THR A 542 2.22 6.63 23.75
C THR A 542 1.12 5.68 24.23
N PRO A 543 -0.18 5.99 24.11
CA PRO A 543 -1.26 5.04 24.38
C PRO A 543 -1.13 3.74 23.58
N ARG A 544 -0.80 3.82 22.27
CA ARG A 544 -0.55 2.65 21.42
C ARG A 544 0.62 1.78 21.90
N ARG A 545 1.67 2.38 22.46
CA ARG A 545 2.80 1.65 23.06
C ARG A 545 2.41 1.01 24.40
N LEU A 546 1.66 1.74 25.22
CA LEU A 546 1.23 1.27 26.54
C LEU A 546 0.18 0.15 26.44
N ALA A 547 -0.65 0.15 25.40
CA ALA A 547 -1.63 -0.89 25.10
C ALA A 547 -1.03 -2.28 24.81
N ARG A 548 0.31 -2.39 24.70
CA ARG A 548 1.05 -3.65 24.56
C ARG A 548 1.35 -4.34 25.89
N PHE A 549 1.21 -3.64 27.01
CA PHE A 549 1.47 -4.22 28.33
C PHE A 549 0.17 -4.65 28.99
N GLU A 550 0.17 -5.84 29.59
CA GLU A 550 -0.99 -6.39 30.31
C GLU A 550 -1.35 -5.58 31.57
N VAL A 551 -0.33 -5.06 32.27
CA VAL A 551 -0.49 -4.20 33.44
C VAL A 551 0.42 -2.97 33.30
N VAL A 552 -0.16 -1.77 33.37
CA VAL A 552 0.60 -0.50 33.35
C VAL A 552 0.32 0.25 34.66
N LYS A 553 1.39 0.62 35.37
CA LYS A 553 1.31 1.40 36.61
C LYS A 553 0.84 2.82 36.31
N LEU A 554 0.01 3.41 37.20
CA LEU A 554 -0.59 4.72 37.02
C LEU A 554 0.42 5.84 36.65
N ARG A 555 1.60 5.80 37.28
CA ARG A 555 2.71 6.74 37.02
C ARG A 555 3.24 6.75 35.58
N ARG A 556 3.09 5.65 34.83
CA ARG A 556 3.51 5.59 33.41
C ARG A 556 2.54 6.34 32.48
N TYR A 557 1.39 6.80 32.99
CA TYR A 557 0.45 7.68 32.29
C TYR A 557 0.71 9.18 32.52
N GLY A 558 1.64 9.53 33.41
CA GLY A 558 1.99 10.92 33.71
C GLY A 558 2.51 11.73 32.51
N PRO A 559 3.45 11.22 31.69
CA PRO A 559 4.08 12.02 30.63
C PRO A 559 3.09 12.57 29.58
N PRO A 560 2.08 11.82 29.10
CA PRO A 560 1.08 12.38 28.17
C PRO A 560 0.16 13.45 28.78
N GLY A 561 -0.27 13.29 30.04
CA GLY A 561 -1.05 14.31 30.75
C GLY A 561 -0.24 15.58 31.00
N LEU A 562 1.04 15.43 31.35
CA LEU A 562 2.02 16.53 31.45
C LEU A 562 2.21 17.28 30.14
N CYS A 563 2.11 16.61 29.00
CA CYS A 563 2.23 17.27 27.70
C CYS A 563 0.95 17.97 27.25
N LEU A 564 -0.25 17.51 27.65
CA LEU A 564 -1.48 18.28 27.47
C LEU A 564 -1.42 19.58 28.30
N LEU A 565 -0.94 19.49 29.55
CA LEU A 565 -0.61 20.66 30.38
C LEU A 565 0.47 21.54 29.75
N ALA A 566 1.53 20.96 29.18
CA ALA A 566 2.56 21.71 28.46
C ALA A 566 2.01 22.41 27.21
N SER A 567 1.02 21.82 26.52
CA SER A 567 0.35 22.47 25.39
C SER A 567 -0.38 23.73 25.84
N LEU A 568 -1.07 23.71 26.99
CA LEU A 568 -1.66 24.91 27.58
C LEU A 568 -0.61 25.98 27.93
N VAL A 569 0.56 25.58 28.41
CA VAL A 569 1.68 26.51 28.67
C VAL A 569 2.19 27.12 27.36
N VAL A 570 2.34 26.33 26.30
CA VAL A 570 2.72 26.82 24.97
C VAL A 570 1.65 27.77 24.41
N LEU A 571 0.36 27.46 24.57
CA LEU A 571 -0.73 28.36 24.17
C LEU A 571 -0.75 29.65 25.01
N ALA A 572 -0.44 29.59 26.30
CA ALA A 572 -0.31 30.77 27.16
C ALA A 572 0.92 31.63 26.79
N LEU A 573 2.03 31.01 26.39
CA LEU A 573 3.21 31.70 25.87
C LEU A 573 2.93 32.30 24.49
N LEU A 574 2.18 31.63 23.63
CA LEU A 574 1.71 32.16 22.34
C LEU A 574 0.79 33.36 22.52
N TYR A 575 -0.17 33.24 23.44
CA TYR A 575 -1.03 34.34 23.85
C TYR A 575 -0.21 35.55 24.29
N ARG A 576 0.86 35.35 25.08
CA ARG A 576 1.79 36.42 25.47
C ARG A 576 2.63 36.96 24.32
N PHE A 577 3.17 36.11 23.46
CA PHE A 577 4.13 36.49 22.42
C PHE A 577 3.47 37.18 21.23
N LEU A 578 2.25 36.77 20.89
CA LEU A 578 1.51 37.32 19.76
C LEU A 578 0.61 38.50 20.13
N GLY A 579 0.57 38.93 21.40
CA GLY A 579 -0.06 40.20 21.80
C GLY A 579 -1.44 40.11 22.48
N GLY A 580 -1.80 38.95 23.05
CA GLY A 580 -3.02 38.78 23.85
C GLY A 580 -4.33 38.89 23.05
N VAL A 581 -5.44 39.19 23.75
CA VAL A 581 -6.71 39.56 23.10
C VAL A 581 -6.48 40.87 22.35
N HIS A 582 -6.59 40.84 21.02
CA HIS A 582 -6.41 42.05 20.22
C HIS A 582 -7.66 42.93 20.37
N GLU A 583 -7.47 44.11 20.95
CA GLU A 583 -8.56 45.08 21.20
C GLU A 583 -9.23 45.58 19.91
N ASP A 584 -8.59 45.40 18.75
CA ASP A 584 -9.16 45.69 17.44
C ASP A 584 -9.27 44.41 16.57
N PRO A 585 -10.38 43.67 16.66
CA PRO A 585 -10.70 42.51 15.83
C PRO A 585 -10.54 42.74 14.33
N LYS A 586 -10.75 43.97 13.85
CA LYS A 586 -10.76 44.31 12.42
C LYS A 586 -9.36 44.45 11.83
N ARG A 587 -8.34 44.66 12.66
CA ARG A 587 -6.96 44.96 12.23
C ARG A 587 -6.11 43.71 11.95
N TYR A 588 -6.49 42.55 12.48
CA TYR A 588 -5.67 41.31 12.44
C TYR A 588 -6.46 40.06 12.03
N GLY A 589 -7.00 40.08 10.81
CA GLY A 589 -7.83 39.00 10.26
C GLY A 589 -7.19 37.60 10.26
N PHE A 590 -6.06 37.44 9.55
CA PHE A 590 -5.43 36.12 9.37
C PHE A 590 -4.80 35.58 10.66
N PRO A 591 -4.06 36.37 11.46
CA PRO A 591 -3.54 35.91 12.75
C PRO A 591 -4.63 35.40 13.71
N ASN A 592 -5.82 36.01 13.72
CA ASN A 592 -6.95 35.52 14.51
C ASN A 592 -7.43 34.14 14.05
N SER A 593 -7.53 33.91 12.74
CA SER A 593 -7.86 32.60 12.17
C SER A 593 -6.81 31.52 12.54
N VAL A 594 -5.52 31.88 12.54
CA VAL A 594 -4.43 30.98 12.98
C VAL A 594 -4.52 30.69 14.48
N MET A 595 -4.75 31.71 15.31
CA MET A 595 -4.90 31.52 16.75
C MET A 595 -6.12 30.69 17.10
N LEU A 596 -7.25 30.94 16.44
CA LEU A 596 -8.45 30.12 16.58
C LEU A 596 -8.15 28.64 16.28
N LEU A 597 -7.44 28.36 15.17
CA LEU A 597 -7.02 27.00 14.83
C LEU A 597 -6.10 26.40 15.91
N CYS A 598 -5.08 27.14 16.37
CA CYS A 598 -4.17 26.72 17.44
C CYS A 598 -4.92 26.36 18.74
N PHE A 599 -5.90 27.16 19.14
CA PHE A 599 -6.73 26.93 20.32
C PHE A 599 -7.77 25.82 20.13
N ALA A 600 -8.17 25.52 18.90
CA ALA A 600 -9.07 24.41 18.58
C ALA A 600 -8.37 23.05 18.55
N LEU A 601 -7.09 22.98 18.18
CA LEU A 601 -6.33 21.72 18.03
C LEU A 601 -6.19 20.84 19.28
N PRO A 602 -6.12 21.38 20.51
CA PRO A 602 -6.12 20.57 21.73
C PRO A 602 -7.34 19.66 21.87
N LEU A 603 -8.49 20.02 21.28
CA LEU A 603 -9.70 19.19 21.35
C LEU A 603 -9.57 17.86 20.59
N PRO A 604 -9.29 17.81 19.27
CA PRO A 604 -9.06 16.56 18.57
C PRO A 604 -7.82 15.83 19.12
N ALA A 605 -6.80 16.54 19.59
CA ALA A 605 -5.65 15.95 20.28
C ALA A 605 -6.06 15.15 21.51
N ALA A 606 -6.84 15.77 22.40
CA ALA A 606 -7.37 15.14 23.58
C ALA A 606 -8.27 13.95 23.19
N TRP A 607 -9.06 14.07 22.13
CA TRP A 607 -9.93 12.98 21.65
C TRP A 607 -9.12 11.75 21.25
N PHE A 608 -8.08 11.91 20.44
CA PHE A 608 -7.19 10.81 20.04
C PHE A 608 -6.44 10.21 21.22
N TRP A 609 -6.08 11.02 22.21
CA TRP A 609 -5.46 10.52 23.42
C TRP A 609 -6.44 9.70 24.27
N VAL A 610 -7.65 10.23 24.49
CA VAL A 610 -8.73 9.59 25.24
C VAL A 610 -9.12 8.26 24.61
N SER A 611 -9.28 8.19 23.29
CA SER A 611 -9.64 6.94 22.61
C SER A 611 -8.59 5.85 22.87
N GLY A 612 -7.31 6.19 22.83
CA GLY A 612 -6.23 5.26 23.17
C GLY A 612 -6.19 4.87 24.65
N TYR A 613 -6.49 5.80 25.56
CA TYR A 613 -6.54 5.55 27.00
C TYR A 613 -7.74 4.66 27.39
N VAL A 614 -8.93 4.98 26.89
CA VAL A 614 -10.16 4.22 27.15
C VAL A 614 -10.07 2.80 26.59
N ALA A 615 -9.51 2.60 25.40
CA ALA A 615 -9.27 1.26 24.83
C ALA A 615 -8.38 0.36 25.73
N MET A 616 -7.63 0.95 26.66
CA MET A 616 -6.80 0.22 27.61
C MET A 616 -7.58 -0.24 28.85
N LEU A 617 -8.56 0.53 29.32
CA LEU A 617 -9.24 0.27 30.60
C LEU A 617 -9.87 -1.14 30.66
N PRO A 618 -10.57 -1.65 29.63
CA PRO A 618 -11.11 -3.01 29.63
C PRO A 618 -10.03 -4.10 29.79
N LYS A 619 -8.81 -3.88 29.29
CA LYS A 619 -7.71 -4.83 29.45
C LYS A 619 -7.24 -4.91 30.90
N GLN A 620 -7.30 -3.80 31.63
CA GLN A 620 -6.93 -3.76 33.06
C GLN A 620 -7.98 -4.41 33.95
N ALA A 621 -9.25 -4.45 33.52
CA ALA A 621 -10.33 -5.10 34.25
C ALA A 621 -10.07 -6.60 34.53
N LYS A 622 -9.18 -7.23 33.75
CA LYS A 622 -8.70 -8.60 33.98
C LYS A 622 -7.83 -8.77 35.23
N TYR A 623 -7.17 -7.70 35.69
CA TYR A 623 -6.16 -7.76 36.76
C TYR A 623 -6.50 -6.86 37.98
N ARG A 624 -7.40 -5.89 37.83
CA ARG A 624 -7.91 -5.05 38.91
C ARG A 624 -9.30 -4.51 38.58
N ALA A 625 -10.04 -4.10 39.60
CA ALA A 625 -11.27 -3.34 39.39
C ALA A 625 -10.98 -1.99 38.71
N VAL A 626 -11.71 -1.70 37.63
CA VAL A 626 -11.75 -0.37 37.01
C VAL A 626 -12.86 0.42 37.71
N THR A 627 -12.51 1.56 38.28
CA THR A 627 -13.43 2.42 39.04
C THR A 627 -13.67 3.73 38.30
N TRP A 628 -14.63 4.54 38.76
CA TRP A 628 -14.89 5.86 38.20
C TRP A 628 -13.66 6.81 38.26
N VAL A 629 -12.74 6.60 39.21
CA VAL A 629 -11.49 7.37 39.34
C VAL A 629 -10.59 7.17 38.11
N ASP A 630 -10.61 5.99 37.50
CA ASP A 630 -9.83 5.69 36.30
C ASP A 630 -10.25 6.51 35.08
N TYR A 631 -11.45 7.11 35.12
CA TYR A 631 -11.97 7.99 34.07
C TYR A 631 -11.67 9.49 34.30
N TRP A 632 -11.10 9.90 35.44
CA TRP A 632 -10.71 11.30 35.66
C TRP A 632 -9.77 11.85 34.58
N PRO A 633 -8.75 11.12 34.11
CA PRO A 633 -7.89 11.60 33.04
C PRO A 633 -8.66 11.87 31.74
N VAL A 634 -9.73 11.12 31.47
CA VAL A 634 -10.62 11.35 30.32
C VAL A 634 -11.32 12.71 30.44
N TRP A 635 -11.94 12.95 31.60
CA TRP A 635 -12.63 14.21 31.87
C TRP A 635 -11.69 15.41 31.86
N ILE A 636 -10.51 15.28 32.46
CA ILE A 636 -9.49 16.35 32.47
C ILE A 636 -9.03 16.65 31.04
N ALA A 637 -8.75 15.62 30.24
CA ALA A 637 -8.29 15.81 28.87
C ALA A 637 -9.36 16.44 27.98
N MET A 638 -10.58 15.91 28.00
CA MET A 638 -11.71 16.45 27.25
C MET A 638 -12.08 17.87 27.70
N GLY A 639 -12.17 18.10 29.01
CA GLY A 639 -12.46 19.41 29.59
C GLY A 639 -11.43 20.44 29.18
N THR A 640 -10.14 20.10 29.24
CA THR A 640 -9.04 20.96 28.79
C THR A 640 -9.15 21.30 27.30
N GLY A 641 -9.40 20.31 26.44
CA GLY A 641 -9.58 20.52 25.00
C GLY A 641 -10.78 21.42 24.69
N LEU A 642 -11.92 21.18 25.35
CA LEU A 642 -13.14 21.98 25.20
C LEU A 642 -12.96 23.42 25.68
N LEU A 643 -12.33 23.62 26.85
CA LEU A 643 -12.06 24.95 27.39
C LEU A 643 -11.08 25.72 26.50
N SER A 644 -10.07 25.06 25.95
CA SER A 644 -9.15 25.66 24.97
C SER A 644 -9.89 26.11 23.71
N ALA A 645 -10.74 25.23 23.14
CA ALA A 645 -11.51 25.56 21.95
C ALA A 645 -12.52 26.70 22.20
N ALA A 646 -13.21 26.67 23.36
CA ALA A 646 -14.11 27.73 23.79
C ALA A 646 -13.36 29.07 23.96
N PHE A 647 -12.19 29.05 24.61
CA PHE A 647 -11.33 30.23 24.72
C PHE A 647 -10.93 30.77 23.35
N GLY A 648 -10.53 29.89 22.42
CA GLY A 648 -10.23 30.25 21.04
C GLY A 648 -11.40 30.95 20.35
N LEU A 649 -12.59 30.35 20.43
CA LEU A 649 -13.82 30.88 19.84
C LEU A 649 -14.21 32.24 20.44
N THR A 650 -14.15 32.38 21.76
CA THR A 650 -14.53 33.64 22.45
C THR A 650 -13.57 34.78 22.13
N ASN A 651 -12.26 34.51 22.04
CA ASN A 651 -11.25 35.57 21.90
C ASN A 651 -10.85 35.84 20.44
N TYR A 652 -10.98 34.85 19.55
CA TYR A 652 -10.51 34.94 18.16
C TYR A 652 -11.58 34.62 17.11
N GLY A 653 -12.76 34.10 17.51
CA GLY A 653 -13.91 33.80 16.62
C GLY A 653 -14.75 35.02 16.26
N VAL A 654 -14.10 36.18 16.05
CA VAL A 654 -14.73 37.49 15.84
C VAL A 654 -15.11 37.78 14.38
N HIS A 655 -14.56 37.01 13.44
CA HIS A 655 -14.77 37.16 12.00
C HIS A 655 -15.89 36.28 11.46
N ALA A 656 -16.39 36.62 10.27
CA ALA A 656 -17.39 35.79 9.59
C ALA A 656 -16.85 34.36 9.40
N ILE A 657 -17.66 33.35 9.74
CA ILE A 657 -17.28 31.93 9.64
C ILE A 657 -16.70 31.59 8.27
N ALA A 658 -17.27 32.16 7.20
CA ALA A 658 -16.81 31.94 5.82
C ALA A 658 -15.36 32.42 5.59
N GLN A 659 -14.96 33.57 6.16
CA GLN A 659 -13.60 34.10 6.05
C GLN A 659 -12.61 33.26 6.86
N THR A 660 -12.98 32.94 8.10
CA THR A 660 -12.19 32.07 8.99
C THR A 660 -11.95 30.69 8.38
N LEU A 661 -12.98 30.07 7.79
CA LEU A 661 -12.86 28.79 7.09
C LEU A 661 -11.95 28.89 5.87
N ALA A 662 -12.04 29.97 5.08
CA ALA A 662 -11.17 30.19 3.93
C ALA A 662 -9.69 30.32 4.35
N ASP A 663 -9.41 31.08 5.42
CA ASP A 663 -8.05 31.24 5.97
C ASP A 663 -7.48 29.92 6.48
N ILE A 664 -8.27 29.16 7.24
CA ILE A 664 -7.87 27.84 7.74
C ILE A 664 -7.61 26.87 6.58
N MET A 665 -8.50 26.86 5.57
CA MET A 665 -8.33 25.98 4.41
C MET A 665 -7.09 26.33 3.60
N PHE A 666 -6.83 27.61 3.38
CA PHE A 666 -5.61 28.09 2.74
C PHE A 666 -4.37 27.63 3.52
N LEU A 667 -4.32 27.89 4.84
CA LEU A 667 -3.18 27.52 5.67
C LEU A 667 -2.93 26.00 5.68
N LEU A 668 -3.97 25.20 5.91
CA LEU A 668 -3.87 23.75 5.91
C LEU A 668 -3.40 23.21 4.56
N THR A 669 -3.86 23.81 3.46
CA THR A 669 -3.44 23.43 2.10
C THR A 669 -1.97 23.78 1.85
N VAL A 670 -1.52 24.96 2.28
CA VAL A 670 -0.11 25.37 2.17
C VAL A 670 0.80 24.46 3.00
N LEU A 671 0.40 24.12 4.22
CA LEU A 671 1.16 23.19 5.07
C LEU A 671 1.17 21.77 4.48
N PHE A 672 0.02 21.28 4.01
CA PHE A 672 -0.10 19.97 3.38
C PHE A 672 0.80 19.85 2.14
N LEU A 673 0.76 20.83 1.24
CA LEU A 673 1.51 20.78 -0.01
C LEU A 673 2.99 21.17 0.17
N GLY A 674 3.28 22.13 1.05
CA GLY A 674 4.64 22.64 1.29
C GLY A 674 5.49 21.75 2.19
N ILE A 675 4.92 21.24 3.28
CA ILE A 675 5.66 20.47 4.31
C ILE A 675 5.32 18.99 4.26
N GLY A 676 4.10 18.62 3.84
CA GLY A 676 3.68 17.22 3.74
C GLY A 676 4.66 16.33 2.98
N PRO A 677 5.11 16.70 1.76
CA PRO A 677 6.11 15.92 1.04
C PRO A 677 7.46 15.80 1.77
N ALA A 678 7.88 16.83 2.51
CA ALA A 678 9.09 16.77 3.34
C ALA A 678 8.92 15.77 4.50
N GLY A 679 7.74 15.73 5.12
CA GLY A 679 7.38 14.73 6.12
C GLY A 679 7.40 13.31 5.55
N LEU A 680 6.82 13.11 4.36
CA LEU A 680 6.86 11.81 3.65
C LEU A 680 8.30 11.40 3.34
N GLY A 681 9.11 12.30 2.77
CA GLY A 681 10.52 12.05 2.52
C GLY A 681 11.29 11.67 3.79
N PHE A 682 11.12 12.45 4.86
CA PHE A 682 11.84 12.23 6.11
C PHE A 682 11.44 10.93 6.83
N PHE A 683 10.14 10.71 7.03
CA PHE A 683 9.63 9.61 7.85
C PHE A 683 9.44 8.30 7.09
N GLN A 684 9.21 8.35 5.77
CA GLN A 684 8.94 7.17 4.96
C GLN A 684 10.15 6.79 4.11
N ALA A 685 10.65 7.67 3.24
CA ALA A 685 11.85 7.37 2.45
C ALA A 685 13.13 7.29 3.30
N GLY A 686 13.21 8.12 4.36
CA GLY A 686 14.27 8.10 5.35
C GLY A 686 14.18 6.98 6.39
N ALA A 687 13.07 6.23 6.46
CA ALA A 687 12.84 5.23 7.50
C ALA A 687 13.99 4.21 7.57
N GLY A 688 14.53 3.99 8.77
CA GLY A 688 15.62 3.03 9.00
C GLY A 688 16.99 3.44 8.44
N ARG A 689 17.16 4.70 8.00
CA ARG A 689 18.43 5.27 7.51
C ARG A 689 19.09 6.18 8.55
N ARG A 690 20.33 6.61 8.27
CA ARG A 690 21.05 7.59 9.10
C ARG A 690 20.38 8.98 9.00
N TRP A 691 20.47 9.76 10.07
CA TRP A 691 19.85 11.10 10.15
C TRP A 691 20.12 12.01 8.93
N PRO A 692 21.36 12.13 8.40
CA PRO A 692 21.60 12.97 7.22
C PRO A 692 20.83 12.52 5.97
N ALA A 693 20.60 11.21 5.81
CA ALA A 693 19.80 10.69 4.70
C ALA A 693 18.32 11.05 4.87
N CYS A 694 17.78 10.97 6.09
CA CYS A 694 16.42 11.42 6.38
C CYS A 694 16.24 12.90 6.06
N VAL A 695 17.20 13.74 6.47
CA VAL A 695 17.21 15.18 6.15
C VAL A 695 17.28 15.41 4.64
N GLY A 696 18.12 14.66 3.91
CA GLY A 696 18.21 14.74 2.46
C GLY A 696 16.88 14.45 1.75
N PHE A 697 16.18 13.38 2.15
CA PHE A 697 14.84 13.09 1.61
C PHE A 697 13.81 14.16 2.00
N GLY A 698 13.89 14.69 3.23
CA GLY A 698 13.06 15.82 3.65
C GLY A 698 13.28 17.06 2.79
N ALA A 699 14.53 17.37 2.43
CA ALA A 699 14.88 18.49 1.56
C ALA A 699 14.33 18.32 0.13
N LEU A 700 14.38 17.10 -0.43
CA LEU A 700 13.75 16.80 -1.72
C LEU A 700 12.23 17.01 -1.67
N GLY A 701 11.60 16.64 -0.55
CA GLY A 701 10.18 16.90 -0.31
C GLY A 701 9.87 18.40 -0.19
N LEU A 702 10.70 19.18 0.50
CA LEU A 702 10.54 20.64 0.55
C LEU A 702 10.65 21.28 -0.83
N PHE A 703 11.58 20.80 -1.67
CA PHE A 703 11.70 21.27 -3.05
C PHE A 703 10.44 20.96 -3.87
N LEU A 704 9.90 19.75 -3.75
CA LEU A 704 8.61 19.39 -4.37
C LEU A 704 7.49 20.34 -3.94
N GLY A 705 7.38 20.57 -2.63
CA GLY A 705 6.38 21.46 -2.06
C GLY A 705 6.51 22.90 -2.56
N ALA A 706 7.74 23.42 -2.64
CA ALA A 706 8.01 24.75 -3.19
C ALA A 706 7.54 24.89 -4.65
N LEU A 707 7.83 23.90 -5.51
CA LEU A 707 7.37 23.90 -6.90
C LEU A 707 5.85 23.86 -7.01
N GLN A 708 5.18 23.06 -6.17
CA GLN A 708 3.73 22.87 -6.20
C GLN A 708 2.95 24.07 -5.63
N LEU A 709 3.54 24.81 -4.68
CA LEU A 709 2.96 26.04 -4.15
C LEU A 709 3.12 27.22 -5.13
N THR A 710 4.31 27.36 -5.73
CA THR A 710 4.69 28.59 -6.43
C THR A 710 4.28 28.62 -7.90
N ILE A 711 4.54 27.55 -8.67
CA ILE A 711 4.35 27.55 -10.12
C ILE A 711 2.87 27.75 -10.52
N PRO A 712 1.90 26.97 -10.01
CA PRO A 712 0.50 27.16 -10.37
C PRO A 712 -0.03 28.53 -9.94
N LEU A 713 0.38 29.00 -8.75
CA LEU A 713 -0.01 30.30 -8.24
C LEU A 713 0.49 31.43 -9.13
N LEU A 714 1.78 31.44 -9.49
CA LEU A 714 2.37 32.48 -10.32
C LEU A 714 1.78 32.49 -11.75
N LEU A 715 1.49 31.32 -12.33
CA LEU A 715 0.82 31.25 -13.64
C LEU A 715 -0.62 31.77 -13.59
N ALA A 716 -1.37 31.46 -12.54
CA ALA A 716 -2.71 31.98 -12.33
C ALA A 716 -2.72 33.50 -12.08
N LEU A 717 -1.74 33.99 -11.32
CA LEU A 717 -1.50 35.42 -11.12
C LEU A 717 -1.02 36.11 -12.41
N ASP A 718 -0.30 35.45 -13.31
CA ASP A 718 0.01 36.05 -14.61
C ASP A 718 -1.24 36.09 -15.51
N GLY A 719 -1.99 34.99 -15.59
CA GLY A 719 -3.23 34.88 -16.35
C GLY A 719 -3.02 34.75 -17.88
N SER A 720 -1.77 34.80 -18.37
CA SER A 720 -1.48 34.59 -19.79
C SER A 720 -1.57 33.11 -20.15
N LEU A 721 -2.50 32.77 -21.02
CA LEU A 721 -2.63 31.42 -21.56
C LEU A 721 -1.40 31.00 -22.37
N TRP A 722 -0.79 31.93 -23.13
CA TRP A 722 0.40 31.65 -23.93
C TRP A 722 1.63 31.34 -23.07
N ARG A 723 1.85 32.12 -22.00
CA ARG A 723 2.95 31.80 -21.08
C ARG A 723 2.70 30.49 -20.34
N THR A 724 1.47 30.30 -19.86
CA THR A 724 1.07 29.05 -19.21
C THR A 724 1.37 27.84 -20.11
N ALA A 725 0.96 27.92 -21.39
CA ALA A 725 1.25 26.89 -22.38
C ALA A 725 2.75 26.72 -22.63
N GLY A 726 3.51 27.81 -22.75
CA GLY A 726 4.96 27.76 -22.98
C GLY A 726 5.74 27.14 -21.82
N VAL A 727 5.43 27.52 -20.58
CA VAL A 727 6.06 26.99 -19.36
C VAL A 727 5.72 25.50 -19.19
N LEU A 728 4.46 25.13 -19.42
CA LEU A 728 4.03 23.74 -19.38
C LEU A 728 4.70 22.91 -20.48
N ALA A 729 4.78 23.43 -21.71
CA ALA A 729 5.45 22.76 -22.83
C ALA A 729 6.93 22.56 -22.51
N PHE A 730 7.62 23.56 -21.96
CA PHE A 730 9.01 23.43 -21.52
C PHE A 730 9.16 22.35 -20.45
N ALA A 731 8.29 22.32 -19.42
CA ALA A 731 8.35 21.30 -18.38
C ALA A 731 8.15 19.87 -18.93
N LEU A 732 7.23 19.70 -19.88
CA LEU A 732 7.00 18.42 -20.56
C LEU A 732 8.19 18.02 -21.44
N LEU A 733 8.75 18.96 -22.21
CA LEU A 733 9.94 18.71 -23.04
C LEU A 733 11.17 18.37 -22.20
N ALA A 734 11.41 19.10 -21.10
CA ALA A 734 12.49 18.82 -20.17
C ALA A 734 12.34 17.42 -19.53
N THR A 735 11.11 17.04 -19.18
CA THR A 735 10.81 15.70 -18.64
C THR A 735 11.07 14.62 -19.70
N GLY A 736 10.63 14.82 -20.94
CA GLY A 736 10.88 13.90 -22.06
C GLY A 736 12.37 13.78 -22.40
N ALA A 737 13.10 14.89 -22.43
CA ALA A 737 14.54 14.93 -22.66
C ALA A 737 15.30 14.20 -21.55
N ALA A 738 14.91 14.38 -20.29
CA ALA A 738 15.51 13.65 -19.18
C ALA A 738 15.22 12.15 -19.23
N ALA A 739 14.01 11.75 -19.63
CA ALA A 739 13.67 10.34 -19.84
C ALA A 739 14.52 9.73 -20.97
N ALA A 740 14.71 10.44 -22.09
CA ALA A 740 15.57 10.00 -23.19
C ALA A 740 17.05 9.91 -22.76
N TRP A 741 17.56 10.92 -22.07
CA TRP A 741 18.91 10.95 -21.51
C TRP A 741 19.17 9.82 -20.51
N PHE A 742 18.20 9.53 -19.65
CA PHE A 742 18.29 8.43 -18.69
C PHE A 742 18.34 7.07 -19.41
N VAL A 743 17.55 6.88 -20.48
CA VAL A 743 17.59 5.66 -21.28
C VAL A 743 18.94 5.45 -21.96
N THR A 744 19.62 6.52 -22.39
CA THR A 744 20.90 6.40 -23.11
C THR A 744 22.09 6.19 -22.17
N LEU A 745 22.12 6.85 -21.02
CA LEU A 745 23.28 6.83 -20.13
C LEU A 745 23.12 5.94 -18.90
N GLY A 746 21.89 5.54 -18.55
CA GLY A 746 21.60 4.64 -17.44
C GLY A 746 21.96 5.18 -16.05
N ARG A 747 22.13 6.51 -15.91
CA ARG A 747 22.57 7.13 -14.64
C ARG A 747 21.40 7.76 -13.88
N ASP A 748 20.65 6.92 -13.16
CA ASP A 748 19.50 7.32 -12.33
C ASP A 748 19.84 8.41 -11.29
N LYS A 749 21.03 8.35 -10.68
CA LYS A 749 21.46 9.32 -9.66
C LYS A 749 21.58 10.76 -10.15
N HIS A 750 21.64 11.03 -11.45
CA HIS A 750 21.64 12.43 -11.93
C HIS A 750 20.24 12.98 -12.20
N LEU A 751 19.20 12.14 -12.11
CA LEU A 751 17.81 12.59 -12.27
C LEU A 751 17.48 13.67 -11.24
N PHE A 752 17.97 13.59 -10.01
CA PHE A 752 17.74 14.67 -9.03
C PHE A 752 18.35 16.00 -9.48
N ALA A 753 19.57 15.99 -10.04
CA ALA A 753 20.25 17.22 -10.46
C ALA A 753 19.56 17.84 -11.68
N LEU A 754 19.14 17.00 -12.64
CA LEU A 754 18.32 17.43 -13.77
C LEU A 754 16.97 17.98 -13.32
N TRP A 755 16.36 17.38 -12.30
CA TRP A 755 15.11 17.85 -11.72
C TRP A 755 15.27 19.22 -11.05
N LEU A 756 16.32 19.40 -10.25
CA LEU A 756 16.60 20.69 -9.60
C LEU A 756 16.76 21.80 -10.64
N LEU A 757 17.53 21.54 -11.70
CA LEU A 757 17.72 22.48 -12.80
C LEU A 757 16.41 22.77 -13.54
N ALA A 758 15.68 21.73 -13.95
CA ALA A 758 14.42 21.89 -14.69
C ALA A 758 13.36 22.62 -13.85
N GLY A 759 13.23 22.27 -12.56
CA GLY A 759 12.32 22.92 -11.62
C GLY A 759 12.68 24.38 -11.40
N ALA A 760 13.97 24.71 -11.24
CA ALA A 760 14.44 26.08 -11.10
C ALA A 760 14.20 26.91 -12.38
N LEU A 761 14.44 26.35 -13.57
CA LEU A 761 14.17 27.01 -14.85
C LEU A 761 12.67 27.23 -15.09
N VAL A 762 11.82 26.26 -14.73
CA VAL A 762 10.37 26.44 -14.80
C VAL A 762 9.92 27.53 -13.84
N ALA A 763 10.37 27.49 -12.59
CA ALA A 763 10.05 28.51 -11.59
C ALA A 763 10.54 29.90 -12.03
N TRP A 764 11.73 30.00 -12.62
CA TRP A 764 12.22 31.25 -13.21
C TRP A 764 11.32 31.75 -14.35
N GLY A 765 10.88 30.85 -15.24
CA GLY A 765 9.98 31.18 -16.35
C GLY A 765 8.59 31.65 -15.93
N THR A 766 8.18 31.43 -14.67
CA THR A 766 6.92 31.96 -14.14
C THR A 766 7.07 33.32 -13.46
N ILE A 767 8.28 33.71 -13.05
CA ILE A 767 8.53 34.99 -12.38
C ILE A 767 8.39 36.13 -13.40
N ARG A 768 7.40 36.99 -13.17
CA ARG A 768 7.29 38.30 -13.81
C ARG A 768 6.51 39.26 -12.93
N SER A 769 6.71 40.53 -13.18
CA SER A 769 5.97 41.67 -12.65
C SER A 769 4.85 42.13 -13.58
N PRO A 770 3.59 41.74 -13.37
CA PRO A 770 2.46 42.38 -14.03
C PRO A 770 2.04 43.65 -13.29
N ALA A 771 1.58 44.66 -14.04
CA ALA A 771 1.19 45.97 -13.51
C ALA A 771 -0.21 45.99 -12.84
N ALA A 772 -1.04 44.97 -13.06
CA ALA A 772 -2.36 44.80 -12.43
C ALA A 772 -2.83 43.33 -12.46
N TYR A 773 -3.63 42.91 -11.47
CA TYR A 773 -4.25 41.58 -11.40
C TYR A 773 -5.78 41.70 -11.35
N GLU A 774 -6.46 41.45 -12.47
CA GLU A 774 -7.91 41.20 -12.44
C GLU A 774 -8.16 39.80 -11.86
N VAL A 775 -8.96 39.68 -10.80
CA VAL A 775 -9.25 38.37 -10.21
C VAL A 775 -10.46 37.77 -10.93
N SER A 776 -10.24 36.71 -11.73
CA SER A 776 -11.28 36.14 -12.59
C SER A 776 -11.39 34.62 -12.47
N PHE A 777 -12.52 34.07 -12.93
CA PHE A 777 -12.72 32.62 -13.04
C PHE A 777 -11.73 31.95 -13.99
N LEU A 778 -11.27 32.65 -15.03
CA LEU A 778 -10.25 32.16 -15.94
C LEU A 778 -8.97 31.83 -15.18
N ARG A 779 -8.52 32.72 -14.29
CA ARG A 779 -7.30 32.54 -13.49
C ARG A 779 -7.45 31.45 -12.43
N LEU A 780 -8.62 31.34 -11.80
CA LEU A 780 -8.95 30.20 -10.94
C LEU A 780 -8.88 28.88 -11.74
N GLY A 781 -9.38 28.88 -12.97
CA GLY A 781 -9.27 27.76 -13.91
C GLY A 781 -7.82 27.45 -14.28
N ILE A 782 -6.99 28.46 -14.53
CA ILE A 782 -5.55 28.29 -14.76
C ILE A 782 -4.89 27.65 -13.54
N ALA A 783 -5.17 28.13 -12.32
CA ALA A 783 -4.65 27.53 -11.09
C ALA A 783 -5.03 26.04 -10.97
N PHE A 784 -6.30 25.72 -11.22
CA PHE A 784 -6.80 24.35 -11.17
C PHE A 784 -6.12 23.44 -12.20
N VAL A 785 -6.09 23.85 -13.48
CA VAL A 785 -5.50 23.05 -14.56
C VAL A 785 -3.99 22.88 -14.36
N THR A 786 -3.28 23.97 -14.11
CA THR A 786 -1.82 23.94 -13.92
C THR A 786 -1.44 23.17 -12.65
N GLY A 787 -2.19 23.32 -11.56
CA GLY A 787 -2.02 22.55 -10.33
C GLY A 787 -2.09 21.05 -10.57
N GLY A 788 -3.08 20.59 -11.35
CA GLY A 788 -3.19 19.18 -11.70
C GLY A 788 -2.04 18.68 -12.59
N MET A 789 -1.67 19.45 -13.61
CA MET A 789 -0.61 19.05 -14.55
C MET A 789 0.78 19.03 -13.89
N PHE A 790 1.15 20.10 -13.18
CA PHE A 790 2.44 20.19 -12.50
C PHE A 790 2.55 19.20 -11.34
N THR A 791 1.45 18.84 -10.68
CA THR A 791 1.49 17.77 -9.67
C THR A 791 1.89 16.44 -10.32
N CYS A 792 1.34 16.07 -11.49
CA CYS A 792 1.76 14.87 -12.20
C CYS A 792 3.23 14.89 -12.62
N ILE A 793 3.71 16.04 -13.13
CA ILE A 793 5.09 16.21 -13.58
C ILE A 793 6.04 16.09 -12.37
N TRP A 794 5.86 16.93 -11.35
CA TRP A 794 6.79 17.03 -10.24
C TRP A 794 6.74 15.85 -9.29
N PHE A 795 5.57 15.23 -9.11
CA PHE A 795 5.48 14.02 -8.30
C PHE A 795 6.20 12.84 -8.96
N GLY A 796 6.13 12.71 -10.29
CA GLY A 796 6.91 11.73 -11.05
C GLY A 796 8.41 11.93 -10.90
N TRP A 797 8.89 13.17 -11.04
CA TRP A 797 10.29 13.54 -10.81
C TRP A 797 10.76 13.30 -9.37
N TYR A 798 9.93 13.63 -8.38
CA TYR A 798 10.20 13.39 -6.97
C TYR A 798 10.39 11.90 -6.68
N LEU A 799 9.45 11.06 -7.15
CA LEU A 799 9.55 9.62 -6.97
C LEU A 799 10.78 9.05 -7.69
N ALA A 800 11.05 9.44 -8.94
CA ALA A 800 12.22 8.95 -9.68
C ALA A 800 13.54 9.38 -9.00
N SER A 801 13.62 10.61 -8.52
CA SER A 801 14.81 11.15 -7.84
C SER A 801 15.05 10.49 -6.49
N THR A 802 14.00 10.29 -5.70
CA THR A 802 14.10 9.63 -4.39
C THR A 802 14.39 8.13 -4.52
N LEU A 803 13.82 7.48 -5.55
CA LEU A 803 14.04 6.08 -5.86
C LEU A 803 15.51 5.77 -6.21
N ALA A 804 16.20 6.68 -6.90
CA ALA A 804 17.65 6.56 -7.18
C ALA A 804 18.52 6.45 -5.92
N PHE A 805 17.98 6.82 -4.75
CA PHE A 805 18.62 6.67 -3.44
C PHE A 805 17.95 5.60 -2.55
N GLY A 806 17.03 4.81 -3.11
CA GLY A 806 16.27 3.75 -2.45
C GLY A 806 15.13 4.25 -1.55
N GLY A 807 14.64 5.47 -1.77
CA GLY A 807 13.46 6.01 -1.10
C GLY A 807 12.16 5.65 -1.84
N HIS A 808 11.02 5.69 -1.13
CA HIS A 808 9.69 5.59 -1.73
C HIS A 808 9.43 4.37 -2.63
N ASN A 809 9.93 3.19 -2.27
CA ASN A 809 9.84 2.02 -3.14
C ASN A 809 8.38 1.63 -3.48
N ASN A 810 7.51 1.62 -2.46
CA ASN A 810 6.10 1.29 -2.61
C ASN A 810 5.35 2.36 -3.41
N GLU A 811 5.56 3.65 -3.11
CA GLU A 811 4.93 4.74 -3.85
C GLU A 811 5.39 4.79 -5.31
N ALA A 812 6.69 4.58 -5.56
CA ALA A 812 7.27 4.56 -6.90
C ALA A 812 6.75 3.38 -7.72
N GLY A 813 6.67 2.18 -7.14
CA GLY A 813 6.07 1.02 -7.81
C GLY A 813 4.59 1.25 -8.14
N GLY A 814 3.81 1.72 -7.16
CA GLY A 814 2.38 1.99 -7.33
C GLY A 814 2.11 3.09 -8.36
N ALA A 815 2.95 4.14 -8.39
CA ALA A 815 2.87 5.22 -9.37
C ALA A 815 3.28 4.78 -10.78
N ALA A 816 4.34 3.97 -10.90
CA ALA A 816 4.81 3.45 -12.18
C ALA A 816 3.80 2.47 -12.80
N HIS A 817 3.07 1.74 -11.95
CA HIS A 817 1.97 0.87 -12.31
C HIS A 817 2.37 -0.12 -13.42
N LEU A 818 3.49 -0.82 -13.18
CA LEU A 818 4.08 -1.76 -14.11
C LEU A 818 3.37 -3.11 -14.01
N ASP A 819 2.62 -3.42 -15.07
CA ASP A 819 1.82 -4.61 -15.29
C ASP A 819 2.59 -5.76 -15.97
N ARG A 820 3.92 -5.74 -15.87
CA ARG A 820 4.87 -6.64 -16.53
C ARG A 820 5.74 -7.39 -15.54
N PHE A 821 6.43 -8.42 -15.99
CA PHE A 821 7.33 -9.24 -15.17
C PHE A 821 6.60 -9.98 -14.05
N ARG A 822 5.60 -10.77 -14.44
CA ARG A 822 4.87 -11.67 -13.55
C ARG A 822 5.63 -12.97 -13.37
N HIS A 823 5.38 -13.67 -12.26
CA HIS A 823 5.93 -15.00 -12.06
C HIS A 823 5.08 -15.81 -11.08
N PHE A 824 5.30 -17.11 -11.10
CA PHE A 824 4.90 -18.05 -10.06
C PHE A 824 6.01 -19.10 -9.91
N ILE A 825 5.96 -19.92 -8.87
CA ILE A 825 6.95 -20.99 -8.66
C ILE A 825 6.25 -22.33 -8.72
N ARG A 826 6.77 -23.23 -9.55
CA ARG A 826 6.36 -24.63 -9.62
C ARG A 826 7.39 -25.47 -8.89
N PHE A 827 6.96 -26.21 -7.88
CA PHE A 827 7.83 -27.02 -7.05
C PHE A 827 7.69 -28.49 -7.38
N LYS A 828 8.84 -29.17 -7.47
CA LYS A 828 8.98 -30.63 -7.53
C LYS A 828 9.52 -31.12 -6.19
N LEU A 829 8.71 -31.89 -5.48
CA LEU A 829 9.04 -32.55 -4.23
C LEU A 829 9.48 -33.98 -4.48
N GLU A 830 10.63 -34.33 -3.94
CA GLU A 830 11.26 -35.65 -4.01
C GLU A 830 11.69 -36.08 -2.60
N PRO A 831 12.04 -37.36 -2.37
CA PRO A 831 12.42 -37.84 -1.04
C PRO A 831 13.62 -37.14 -0.39
N ASP A 832 14.59 -36.70 -1.18
CA ASP A 832 15.86 -36.12 -0.73
C ASP A 832 16.07 -34.68 -1.19
N ARG A 833 15.12 -34.08 -1.91
CA ARG A 833 15.28 -32.74 -2.47
C ARG A 833 13.97 -32.02 -2.74
N LEU A 834 14.07 -30.70 -2.79
CA LEU A 834 13.03 -29.80 -3.30
C LEU A 834 13.63 -28.99 -4.46
N THR A 835 12.99 -29.04 -5.62
CA THR A 835 13.37 -28.19 -6.77
C THR A 835 12.30 -27.13 -7.00
N GLY A 836 12.67 -25.85 -7.01
CA GLY A 836 11.80 -24.74 -7.36
C GLY A 836 12.09 -24.22 -8.76
N TYR A 837 11.12 -24.33 -9.68
CA TYR A 837 11.17 -23.77 -11.03
C TYR A 837 10.43 -22.43 -11.06
N VAL A 838 11.17 -21.34 -11.23
CA VAL A 838 10.60 -19.98 -11.22
C VAL A 838 10.22 -19.60 -12.64
N ILE A 839 8.91 -19.55 -12.90
CA ILE A 839 8.36 -19.37 -14.23
C ILE A 839 7.97 -17.91 -14.39
N GLY A 840 8.73 -17.19 -15.22
CA GLY A 840 8.56 -15.76 -15.48
C GLY A 840 7.77 -15.48 -16.76
N LEU A 841 7.04 -14.37 -16.72
CA LEU A 841 6.30 -13.82 -17.85
C LEU A 841 6.52 -12.31 -17.94
N GLU A 842 7.27 -11.86 -18.95
CA GLU A 842 7.53 -10.42 -19.12
C GLU A 842 6.24 -9.67 -19.49
N ARG A 843 5.45 -10.22 -20.42
CA ARG A 843 4.29 -9.56 -21.02
C ARG A 843 3.04 -10.43 -20.86
N PRO A 844 2.12 -10.06 -19.96
CA PRO A 844 0.78 -10.63 -19.95
C PRO A 844 0.04 -10.38 -21.26
N SER A 845 -0.88 -11.29 -21.59
CA SER A 845 -1.72 -11.25 -22.79
C SER A 845 -3.16 -11.60 -22.42
N THR A 846 -4.11 -11.16 -23.25
CA THR A 846 -5.51 -11.60 -23.20
C THR A 846 -5.74 -12.92 -23.94
N ASP A 847 -4.71 -13.43 -24.60
CA ASP A 847 -4.68 -14.71 -25.33
C ASP A 847 -3.54 -15.58 -24.79
N GLY A 848 -3.90 -16.72 -24.20
CA GLY A 848 -2.97 -17.67 -23.58
C GLY A 848 -1.95 -18.28 -24.55
N GLN A 849 -2.29 -18.45 -25.83
CA GLN A 849 -1.39 -19.03 -26.84
C GLN A 849 -0.24 -18.08 -27.24
N GLN A 850 -0.42 -16.78 -27.00
CA GLN A 850 0.59 -15.77 -27.26
C GLN A 850 1.57 -15.60 -26.09
N LEU A 851 1.35 -16.30 -24.98
CA LEU A 851 2.25 -16.23 -23.83
C LEU A 851 3.62 -16.81 -24.20
N ARG A 852 4.66 -16.19 -23.64
CA ARG A 852 6.07 -16.60 -23.79
C ARG A 852 6.67 -16.74 -22.40
N PRO A 853 6.31 -17.80 -21.65
CA PRO A 853 6.92 -18.07 -20.37
C PRO A 853 8.39 -18.44 -20.56
N HIS A 854 9.22 -18.13 -19.57
CA HIS A 854 10.63 -18.52 -19.54
C HIS A 854 11.05 -18.82 -18.11
N LEU A 855 12.13 -19.58 -17.98
CA LEU A 855 12.70 -19.94 -16.70
C LEU A 855 13.57 -18.79 -16.19
N VAL A 856 13.17 -18.22 -15.06
CA VAL A 856 13.89 -17.13 -14.38
C VAL A 856 15.01 -17.68 -13.52
N ASP A 857 14.70 -18.72 -12.75
CA ASP A 857 15.61 -19.38 -11.82
C ASP A 857 15.20 -20.85 -11.63
N VAL A 858 16.18 -21.70 -11.29
CA VAL A 858 15.98 -23.06 -10.80
C VAL A 858 16.89 -23.24 -9.61
N PHE A 859 16.30 -23.49 -8.45
CA PHE A 859 17.07 -23.76 -7.24
C PHE A 859 16.68 -25.11 -6.66
N GLN A 860 17.66 -25.77 -6.03
CA GLN A 860 17.50 -27.07 -5.40
C GLN A 860 17.93 -26.96 -3.95
N LEU A 861 17.08 -27.46 -3.06
CA LEU A 861 17.42 -27.65 -1.66
C LEU A 861 17.63 -29.14 -1.41
N THR A 862 18.78 -29.49 -0.86
CA THR A 862 19.20 -30.86 -0.52
C THR A 862 19.77 -30.88 0.89
N PRO A 863 19.73 -32.02 1.60
CA PRO A 863 20.42 -32.16 2.88
C PRO A 863 21.88 -31.72 2.78
N GLY A 864 22.37 -31.05 3.81
CA GLY A 864 23.78 -30.71 3.96
C GLY A 864 24.65 -31.96 4.17
N ARG A 865 25.95 -31.85 3.88
CA ARG A 865 26.90 -32.91 4.23
C ARG A 865 27.07 -32.95 5.74
N ALA A 866 26.86 -34.11 6.36
CA ALA A 866 27.27 -34.33 7.74
C ALA A 866 28.80 -34.23 7.79
N ASP A 867 29.32 -33.17 8.40
CA ASP A 867 30.74 -33.09 8.71
C ASP A 867 31.03 -34.24 9.69
N PRO A 868 31.94 -35.20 9.40
CA PRO A 868 32.29 -36.24 10.34
C PRO A 868 32.89 -35.52 11.55
N ARG A 869 32.11 -35.41 12.63
CA ARG A 869 32.58 -34.81 13.88
C ARG A 869 33.88 -35.52 14.25
N PRO A 870 34.96 -34.80 14.59
CA PRO A 870 36.13 -35.44 15.18
C PRO A 870 35.64 -36.13 16.45
N GLU A 871 35.86 -37.44 16.53
CA GLU A 871 35.63 -38.21 17.74
C GLU A 871 36.31 -37.46 18.90
N SER A 872 35.51 -37.14 19.92
CA SER A 872 36.04 -36.61 21.17
C SER A 872 37.10 -37.60 21.67
N PRO A 873 38.36 -37.19 21.88
CA PRO A 873 39.38 -38.10 22.35
C PRO A 873 38.99 -38.59 23.75
N HIS A 874 38.80 -39.90 23.83
CA HIS A 874 38.77 -40.75 25.01
C HIS A 874 38.98 -40.07 26.36
N SER A 875 37.94 -40.13 27.21
CA SER A 875 38.11 -40.22 28.65
C SER A 875 38.67 -41.60 28.99
N THR A 876 39.99 -41.75 28.93
CA THR A 876 40.72 -42.85 29.56
C THR A 876 41.76 -42.27 30.51
N GLY A 877 41.54 -42.47 31.81
CA GLY A 877 42.61 -42.67 32.80
C GLY A 877 43.20 -41.42 33.46
N ALA A 878 42.70 -41.11 34.66
CA ALA A 878 43.42 -41.05 35.95
C ALA A 878 42.68 -40.11 36.91
#